data_AF-A0A933HP08-F1
#
_entry.id   AF-A0A933HP08-F1
#
_cell.length_a   1.000
_cell.length_b   1.000
_cell.length_c   1.000
_cell.angle_alpha   90.00
_cell.angle_beta   90.00
_cell.angle_gamma   90.00
#
_symmetry.space_group_name_H-M   'P 1'
#
loop_
_entity.id
_entity.type
_entity.pdbx_description
1 polymer ?
#
loop_
_entity_poly.entity_id
_entity_poly.type
_entity_poly.pdbx_seq_one_letter_code
_entity_poly.pdbx_strand_id
1 'polypeptide(L)'
;MSDTNVILRGRFRERLLDGDQIIFERAWQSNLIVTRALDLLAGLLMQERASPQTPLRGILYWAVGEGDAAWDTNAPNADAQTTRLVREIYRKRLDPVRDISYNPATRTISLRVAFGPDQGAGTLREFGIFGGDATGVPDSGYLINYKIHAPIDKTLPRVLERQLEFTIGPTPNIVVPDLAGLNETQARQNLDQAKLAVGAIDSIESENAAGTVLAQTPSAGTTVAEGIAVNVTLAKPITVGVPDLTGLTPEAAGTALAAASLQLSAVAPSTIESDAPAGTIVSQTPAANARAPRNSQVAIVVAIPRTVVIPDVGGLTIDVADAAVSRAHLQINPVRLTQERSDVAPGVVIAQAPAAGVRVNVGTSVQVTLSATPTVLVPDLTGLLPEAAKQNLSGAGLRLGGITSEPNSATAGTVFKQNPSSGERVPRESTVDIVVASPLPVVTPNLVGMTLAQATQAIQALGLTMTAEPEHQPSHQPAETIIAQEPAAGTQTAQAAHVRVTLATAILTFVPDLVGKTYELARELLKSNLLGLAEPPTEVETPDVPPGTVLAQQPVANEQVAEGTLVALTVATLVRVTVPNLVGQTRAQAEALLQQLGLALNPQVNERTTDVLGDDGRVAEQTPAPDTRVLPGSTVEIVLWNVPRVTVPSLLGLSQPEAKAALESVGLVLDPQTLSQNTSNQADVGRVAAQSLAAGATALKGSVVQITLWQLAQIAVPNLIGLDEASALRILTESGLNPRRANRLVTDATQAGFVLDQKPAAGALLSPGAAVAFGVGVIAAFPELRCLLRDEAAQSIKRFADEFGIEWDGNFSIVHRASFEKPDSVVDQIPAT
;
A
#
# COMPACT_ATOMS: atom_id res chain seq x y z
N MET A 1 -22.46 57.52 3.61
CA MET A 1 -21.65 58.75 3.43
C MET A 1 -20.76 58.89 4.65
N SER A 2 -19.60 58.24 4.66
CA SER A 2 -18.60 58.41 5.74
C SER A 2 -17.20 58.70 5.21
N ASP A 3 -17.01 58.71 3.88
CA ASP A 3 -15.89 59.39 3.24
C ASP A 3 -16.24 60.85 3.02
N THR A 4 -16.04 61.65 4.06
CA THR A 4 -15.58 63.04 3.96
C THR A 4 -15.39 63.53 5.39
N ASN A 5 -14.16 63.38 5.89
CA ASN A 5 -13.68 63.92 7.16
C ASN A 5 -13.70 65.45 7.14
N VAL A 6 -14.87 66.06 7.04
CA VAL A 6 -15.06 67.51 7.05
C VAL A 6 -15.17 67.96 8.49
N ILE A 7 -14.13 68.60 9.00
CA ILE A 7 -14.15 69.29 10.29
C ILE A 7 -14.64 70.72 10.06
N LEU A 8 -15.64 71.13 10.85
CA LEU A 8 -15.97 72.53 11.03
C LEU A 8 -15.08 73.12 12.13
N ARG A 9 -14.21 74.05 11.78
CA ARG A 9 -13.38 74.78 12.77
C ARG A 9 -13.94 76.16 12.97
N GLY A 10 -14.30 76.48 14.22
CA GLY A 10 -14.76 77.81 14.59
C GLY A 10 -13.62 78.67 15.13
N ARG A 11 -13.64 79.97 14.79
CA ARG A 11 -12.84 80.98 15.46
C ARG A 11 -13.61 82.28 15.55
N PHE A 12 -13.46 83.05 16.62
CA PHE A 12 -14.13 84.33 16.78
C PHE A 12 -13.13 85.42 17.14
N ARG A 13 -13.53 86.67 16.98
CA ARG A 13 -12.87 87.84 17.55
C ARG A 13 -13.90 88.90 17.89
N GLU A 14 -13.51 89.84 18.72
CA GLU A 14 -14.43 90.84 19.26
C GLU A 14 -13.69 92.12 19.62
N ARG A 15 -14.42 93.22 19.58
CA ARG A 15 -13.95 94.52 20.02
C ARG A 15 -15.07 95.34 20.63
N LEU A 16 -14.76 96.08 21.69
CA LEU A 16 -15.69 96.96 22.40
C LEU A 16 -15.35 98.41 22.08
N LEU A 17 -16.35 99.22 21.74
CA LEU A 17 -16.20 100.63 21.40
C LEU A 17 -17.02 101.53 22.32
N ASP A 18 -16.53 102.74 22.58
CA ASP A 18 -17.27 103.83 23.23
C ASP A 18 -17.23 105.05 22.32
N GLY A 19 -18.34 105.32 21.61
CA GLY A 19 -18.31 106.16 20.41
C GLY A 19 -17.36 105.59 19.35
N ASP A 20 -16.41 106.39 18.87
CA ASP A 20 -15.39 105.97 17.90
C ASP A 20 -14.13 105.37 18.56
N GLN A 21 -14.03 105.36 19.89
CA GLN A 21 -12.86 104.85 20.60
C GLN A 21 -12.94 103.32 20.81
N ILE A 22 -11.91 102.58 20.37
CA ILE A 22 -11.77 101.15 20.65
C ILE A 22 -11.23 100.97 22.08
N ILE A 23 -12.04 100.35 22.94
CA ILE A 23 -11.67 100.00 24.32
C ILE A 23 -10.78 98.76 24.34
N PHE A 24 -11.14 97.74 23.56
CA PHE A 24 -10.25 96.62 23.25
C PHE A 24 -10.61 96.00 21.92
N GLU A 25 -9.65 95.33 21.29
CA GLU A 25 -9.85 94.41 20.19
C GLU A 25 -9.01 93.15 20.43
N ARG A 26 -9.64 91.97 20.34
CA ARG A 26 -8.98 90.69 20.53
C ARG A 26 -8.59 90.07 19.18
N ALA A 27 -7.44 89.39 19.16
CA ALA A 27 -7.05 88.55 18.04
C ALA A 27 -8.05 87.39 17.84
N TRP A 28 -7.99 86.73 16.68
CA TRP A 28 -8.80 85.54 16.43
C TRP A 28 -8.47 84.43 17.42
N GLN A 29 -9.51 83.86 18.03
CA GLN A 29 -9.43 82.81 19.03
C GLN A 29 -10.29 81.62 18.62
N SER A 30 -9.87 80.41 19.01
CA SER A 30 -10.64 79.19 18.74
C SER A 30 -12.00 79.23 19.42
N ASN A 31 -13.01 78.92 18.63
CA ASN A 31 -14.39 78.84 19.04
C ASN A 31 -14.81 77.37 19.16
N LEU A 32 -15.56 77.03 20.20
CA LEU A 32 -16.09 75.68 20.35
C LEU A 32 -17.36 75.51 19.53
N ILE A 33 -17.42 74.46 18.72
CA ILE A 33 -18.63 74.02 18.05
C ILE A 33 -19.35 73.05 18.96
N VAL A 34 -20.62 73.30 19.27
CA VAL A 34 -21.44 72.34 20.03
C VAL A 34 -21.88 71.20 19.12
N THR A 35 -22.37 70.10 19.69
CA THR A 35 -22.62 68.83 18.98
C THR A 35 -23.63 68.90 17.85
N ARG A 36 -24.32 70.02 17.73
CA ARG A 36 -25.25 70.35 16.65
C ARG A 36 -24.58 71.10 15.49
N ALA A 37 -23.30 70.83 15.22
CA ALA A 37 -22.56 71.42 14.11
C ALA A 37 -23.25 71.25 12.74
N LEU A 38 -23.93 70.11 12.52
CA LEU A 38 -24.73 69.87 11.32
C LEU A 38 -25.99 70.75 11.28
N ASP A 39 -26.57 71.09 12.44
CA ASP A 39 -27.70 72.01 12.52
C ASP A 39 -27.30 73.44 12.15
N LEU A 40 -26.03 73.85 12.35
CA LEU A 40 -25.50 75.11 11.81
C LEU A 40 -25.61 75.16 10.28
N LEU A 41 -25.11 74.10 9.64
CA LEU A 41 -25.06 73.99 8.18
C LEU A 41 -26.48 73.83 7.61
N ALA A 42 -27.32 73.02 8.26
CA ALA A 42 -28.73 72.88 7.90
C ALA A 42 -29.49 74.20 8.07
N GLY A 43 -29.28 74.91 9.18
CA GLY A 43 -29.89 76.20 9.46
C GLY A 43 -29.56 77.24 8.39
N LEU A 44 -28.29 77.36 8.01
CA LEU A 44 -27.85 78.28 6.94
C LEU A 44 -28.49 77.97 5.58
N LEU A 45 -28.67 76.69 5.24
CA LEU A 45 -29.26 76.27 3.97
C LEU A 45 -30.77 76.45 3.92
N MET A 46 -31.47 76.25 5.03
CA MET A 46 -32.94 76.25 5.05
C MET A 46 -33.57 77.64 5.00
N GLN A 47 -32.81 78.69 5.38
CA GLN A 47 -33.02 80.16 5.38
C GLN A 47 -34.43 80.79 5.52
N GLU A 48 -35.56 80.06 5.51
CA GLU A 48 -36.93 80.48 5.90
C GLU A 48 -38.02 79.37 5.83
N ARG A 49 -37.73 78.12 5.42
CA ARG A 49 -38.75 77.04 5.37
C ARG A 49 -38.64 76.08 6.54
N ALA A 50 -39.36 76.31 7.63
CA ALA A 50 -39.61 75.23 8.61
C ALA A 50 -41.08 74.91 8.77
N SER A 51 -41.30 73.62 9.00
CA SER A 51 -42.57 72.95 9.28
C SER A 51 -42.56 72.44 10.72
N PRO A 52 -43.71 72.16 11.37
CA PRO A 52 -43.77 71.54 12.70
C PRO A 52 -42.95 70.24 12.83
N GLN A 53 -42.68 69.54 11.72
CA GLN A 53 -41.91 68.29 11.70
C GLN A 53 -40.38 68.49 11.57
N THR A 54 -39.93 69.66 11.13
CA THR A 54 -38.50 70.00 10.96
C THR A 54 -38.29 71.45 11.39
N PRO A 55 -38.07 71.70 12.69
CA PRO A 55 -38.03 73.05 13.24
C PRO A 55 -36.77 73.84 12.85
N LEU A 56 -35.85 73.29 12.07
CA LEU A 56 -34.56 73.91 11.72
C LEU A 56 -34.73 75.09 10.73
N ARG A 57 -34.93 76.32 11.23
CA ARG A 57 -34.88 77.57 10.44
C ARG A 57 -33.57 78.31 10.69
N GLY A 58 -32.87 78.70 9.63
CA GLY A 58 -31.90 79.79 9.64
C GLY A 58 -30.78 79.73 10.69
N ILE A 59 -29.92 80.74 10.68
CA ILE A 59 -29.30 81.23 11.91
C ILE A 59 -30.01 82.53 12.24
N LEU A 60 -30.75 82.55 13.35
CA LEU A 60 -31.77 83.57 13.56
C LEU A 60 -31.37 84.62 14.59
N TYR A 61 -30.70 84.21 15.67
CA TYR A 61 -30.36 85.11 16.77
C TYR A 61 -28.94 84.87 17.26
N TRP A 62 -28.27 85.95 17.66
CA TRP A 62 -27.06 85.89 18.47
C TRP A 62 -27.36 86.46 19.85
N ALA A 63 -27.18 85.64 20.87
CA ALA A 63 -27.44 85.95 22.25
C ALA A 63 -26.16 86.13 23.07
N VAL A 64 -26.24 86.96 24.11
CA VAL A 64 -25.19 87.20 25.10
C VAL A 64 -25.73 86.96 26.51
N GLY A 65 -24.88 86.45 27.41
CA GLY A 65 -25.26 86.07 28.77
C GLY A 65 -24.18 86.36 29.82
N GLU A 66 -24.56 86.31 31.10
CA GLU A 66 -23.68 86.67 32.24
C GLU A 66 -22.73 85.56 32.68
N GLY A 67 -23.05 84.28 32.43
CA GLY A 67 -22.34 83.14 33.01
C GLY A 67 -22.40 83.09 34.55
N ASP A 68 -21.80 82.07 35.16
CA ASP A 68 -21.67 81.99 36.63
C ASP A 68 -20.50 82.85 37.14
N ALA A 69 -20.67 83.52 38.29
CA ALA A 69 -19.66 84.40 38.88
C ALA A 69 -18.39 83.66 39.34
N ALA A 70 -18.43 82.34 39.55
CA ALA A 70 -17.25 81.54 39.88
C ALA A 70 -16.22 81.45 38.73
N TRP A 71 -16.63 81.83 37.51
CA TRP A 71 -15.83 81.67 36.30
C TRP A 71 -14.72 82.74 36.14
N ASP A 72 -14.68 83.75 37.01
CA ASP A 72 -13.71 84.85 36.98
C ASP A 72 -12.30 84.36 37.29
N THR A 73 -12.21 83.39 38.21
CA THR A 73 -10.95 82.78 38.62
C THR A 73 -10.60 81.56 37.78
N ASN A 74 -11.59 80.71 37.50
CA ASN A 74 -11.40 79.47 36.75
C ASN A 74 -12.59 79.29 35.79
N ALA A 75 -12.53 79.94 34.63
CA ALA A 75 -13.56 79.80 33.62
C ALA A 75 -13.71 78.31 33.23
N PRO A 76 -14.92 77.76 33.25
CA PRO A 76 -15.12 76.38 32.88
C PRO A 76 -14.82 76.23 31.40
N ASN A 77 -14.37 75.04 31.05
CA ASN A 77 -14.23 74.68 29.65
C ASN A 77 -15.62 74.70 29.02
N ALA A 78 -15.74 75.40 27.89
CA ALA A 78 -16.96 75.34 27.10
C ALA A 78 -17.23 73.87 26.74
N ASP A 79 -18.47 73.42 26.95
CA ASP A 79 -18.89 72.04 26.67
C ASP A 79 -19.66 71.97 25.35
N ALA A 80 -19.25 71.05 24.49
CA ALA A 80 -19.88 70.82 23.20
C ALA A 80 -21.32 70.29 23.35
N GLN A 81 -21.73 69.77 24.50
CA GLN A 81 -23.12 69.32 24.74
C GLN A 81 -24.05 70.42 25.24
N THR A 82 -23.53 71.64 25.45
CA THR A 82 -24.33 72.77 25.93
C THR A 82 -25.42 73.12 24.92
N THR A 83 -26.67 73.28 25.39
CA THR A 83 -27.83 73.58 24.52
C THR A 83 -28.51 74.92 24.80
N ARG A 84 -28.12 75.66 25.86
CA ARG A 84 -28.64 76.99 26.25
C ARG A 84 -27.53 77.81 26.94
N LEU A 85 -27.72 79.12 27.09
CA LEU A 85 -26.84 79.95 27.94
C LEU A 85 -27.24 79.76 29.41
N VAL A 86 -26.30 79.98 30.34
CA VAL A 86 -26.61 79.85 31.78
C VAL A 86 -27.56 80.97 32.21
N ARG A 87 -27.31 82.20 31.76
CA ARG A 87 -28.23 83.32 31.95
C ARG A 87 -28.16 84.27 30.78
N GLU A 88 -29.12 84.17 29.87
CA GLU A 88 -29.21 85.04 28.71
C GLU A 88 -29.69 86.45 29.09
N ILE A 89 -28.92 87.48 28.71
CA ILE A 89 -29.24 88.89 28.96
C ILE A 89 -29.98 89.49 27.76
N TYR A 90 -29.48 89.23 26.56
CA TYR A 90 -30.00 89.86 25.35
C TYR A 90 -29.73 89.01 24.13
N ARG A 91 -30.68 89.01 23.20
CA ARG A 91 -30.49 88.45 21.85
C ARG A 91 -30.79 89.48 20.79
N LYS A 92 -29.97 89.47 19.75
CA LYS A 92 -30.17 90.27 18.54
C LYS A 92 -30.53 89.36 17.39
N ARG A 93 -31.62 89.69 16.70
CA ARG A 93 -31.99 89.00 15.46
C ARG A 93 -30.95 89.31 14.39
N LEU A 94 -30.47 88.28 13.72
CA LEU A 94 -29.52 88.37 12.63
C LEU A 94 -30.23 88.61 11.32
N ASP A 95 -29.67 89.50 10.51
CA ASP A 95 -30.05 89.63 9.12
C ASP A 95 -29.23 88.65 8.26
N PRO A 96 -29.87 87.74 7.51
CA PRO A 96 -29.16 86.70 6.78
C PRO A 96 -28.35 87.23 5.59
N VAL A 97 -28.62 88.45 5.11
CA VAL A 97 -27.90 89.07 3.98
C VAL A 97 -26.80 90.00 4.47
N ARG A 98 -27.06 90.80 5.52
CA ARG A 98 -26.10 91.77 6.02
C ARG A 98 -25.13 91.17 7.03
N ASP A 99 -25.62 90.33 7.95
CA ASP A 99 -24.86 89.92 9.12
C ASP A 99 -24.14 88.56 8.91
N ILE A 100 -24.46 87.84 7.83
CA ILE A 100 -23.89 86.53 7.49
C ILE A 100 -23.34 86.56 6.07
N SER A 101 -22.13 86.04 5.87
CA SER A 101 -21.50 85.95 4.56
C SER A 101 -20.74 84.63 4.41
N TYR A 102 -20.60 84.18 3.16
CA TYR A 102 -19.80 82.99 2.84
C TYR A 102 -18.71 83.35 1.85
N ASN A 103 -17.47 83.00 2.18
CA ASN A 103 -16.33 83.10 1.28
C ASN A 103 -16.00 81.71 0.70
N PRO A 104 -16.30 81.45 -0.59
CA PRO A 104 -16.06 80.14 -1.19
C PRO A 104 -14.58 79.80 -1.35
N ALA A 105 -13.69 80.78 -1.48
CA ALA A 105 -12.26 80.55 -1.67
C ALA A 105 -11.60 79.98 -0.41
N THR A 106 -11.95 80.54 0.74
CA THR A 106 -11.45 80.06 2.05
C THR A 106 -12.37 79.04 2.69
N ARG A 107 -13.55 78.80 2.08
CA ARG A 107 -14.62 77.95 2.60
C ARG A 107 -15.04 78.35 4.01
N THR A 108 -15.08 79.66 4.25
CA THR A 108 -15.37 80.23 5.56
C THR A 108 -16.74 80.90 5.55
N ILE A 109 -17.58 80.54 6.52
CA ILE A 109 -18.81 81.27 6.83
C ILE A 109 -18.47 82.28 7.93
N SER A 110 -18.73 83.56 7.68
CA SER A 110 -18.45 84.65 8.61
C SER A 110 -19.75 85.32 9.06
N LEU A 111 -19.95 85.41 10.37
CA LEU A 111 -21.04 86.15 11.01
C LEU A 111 -20.49 87.39 11.70
N ARG A 112 -21.16 88.53 11.57
CA ARG A 112 -20.79 89.78 12.22
C ARG A 112 -22.00 90.46 12.86
N VAL A 113 -21.87 90.81 14.13
CA VAL A 113 -22.92 91.49 14.90
C VAL A 113 -22.31 92.64 15.70
N ALA A 114 -23.04 93.75 15.77
CA ALA A 114 -22.80 94.82 16.72
C ALA A 114 -23.97 94.91 17.69
N PHE A 115 -23.73 94.76 19.00
CA PHE A 115 -24.72 95.07 20.03
C PHE A 115 -24.62 96.55 20.36
N GLY A 116 -25.67 97.29 20.01
CA GLY A 116 -25.67 98.75 19.98
C GLY A 116 -25.56 99.44 21.34
N PRO A 117 -25.51 100.79 21.33
CA PRO A 117 -25.31 101.61 22.52
C PRO A 117 -26.30 101.36 23.66
N ASP A 118 -27.52 100.91 23.34
CA ASP A 118 -28.65 100.65 24.25
C ASP A 118 -28.92 99.14 24.45
N GLN A 119 -28.11 98.25 23.87
CA GLN A 119 -28.37 96.80 23.82
C GLN A 119 -27.40 95.99 24.68
N GLY A 120 -27.92 95.01 25.43
CA GLY A 120 -27.12 94.01 26.15
C GLY A 120 -26.14 94.57 27.19
N ALA A 121 -26.59 95.53 28.00
CA ALA A 121 -25.78 96.05 29.11
C ALA A 121 -25.56 94.98 30.20
N GLY A 122 -24.35 94.89 30.74
CA GLY A 122 -24.01 93.94 31.81
C GLY A 122 -22.61 93.35 31.67
N THR A 123 -22.26 92.45 32.59
CA THR A 123 -21.01 91.68 32.54
C THR A 123 -21.23 90.43 31.69
N LEU A 124 -20.76 90.46 30.44
CA LEU A 124 -20.99 89.39 29.47
C LEU A 124 -19.89 88.33 29.54
N ARG A 125 -20.27 87.05 29.66
CA ARG A 125 -19.36 85.89 29.65
C ARG A 125 -19.73 84.83 28.65
N GLU A 126 -20.96 84.83 28.18
CA GLU A 126 -21.47 83.75 27.36
C GLU A 126 -22.01 84.30 26.05
N PHE A 127 -21.71 83.60 24.96
CA PHE A 127 -22.14 84.00 23.65
C PHE A 127 -22.64 82.78 22.91
N GLY A 128 -23.88 82.86 22.46
CA GLY A 128 -24.58 81.76 21.80
C GLY A 128 -25.17 82.18 20.47
N ILE A 129 -25.11 81.28 19.49
CA ILE A 129 -25.82 81.42 18.23
C ILE A 129 -26.97 80.44 18.22
N PHE A 130 -28.16 80.95 17.96
CA PHE A 130 -29.40 80.18 17.98
C PHE A 130 -30.10 80.18 16.63
N GLY A 131 -30.61 79.02 16.24
CA GLY A 131 -31.46 78.83 15.07
C GLY A 131 -32.59 77.86 15.39
N GLY A 132 -33.26 77.36 14.36
CA GLY A 132 -34.42 76.50 14.55
C GLY A 132 -35.71 77.27 14.74
N ASP A 133 -36.45 76.96 15.79
CA ASP A 133 -37.67 77.65 16.21
C ASP A 133 -37.38 78.88 17.09
N ALA A 134 -36.12 79.35 17.12
CA ALA A 134 -35.71 80.50 17.92
C ALA A 134 -36.59 81.73 17.66
N THR A 135 -37.02 82.39 18.74
CA THR A 135 -37.82 83.62 18.72
C THR A 135 -37.08 84.76 19.41
N GLY A 136 -37.70 85.94 19.49
CA GLY A 136 -37.14 87.08 20.24
C GLY A 136 -37.13 86.89 21.77
N VAL A 137 -37.76 85.83 22.29
CA VAL A 137 -37.76 85.50 23.73
C VAL A 137 -36.45 84.78 24.11
N PRO A 138 -35.76 85.17 25.21
CA PRO A 138 -34.56 84.50 25.70
C PRO A 138 -34.69 82.98 25.82
N ASP A 139 -33.57 82.28 25.65
CA ASP A 139 -33.45 80.80 25.69
C ASP A 139 -34.36 79.99 24.75
N SER A 140 -35.04 80.62 23.78
CA SER A 140 -35.77 79.90 22.74
C SER A 140 -34.88 79.49 21.57
N GLY A 141 -35.17 78.35 20.94
CA GLY A 141 -34.41 77.79 19.81
C GLY A 141 -33.39 76.73 20.18
N TYR A 142 -32.63 76.27 19.18
CA TYR A 142 -31.49 75.37 19.37
C TYR A 142 -30.19 76.15 19.37
N LEU A 143 -29.35 75.94 20.39
CA LEU A 143 -27.99 76.46 20.42
C LEU A 143 -27.12 75.69 19.43
N ILE A 144 -26.55 76.42 18.49
CA ILE A 144 -25.76 75.90 17.39
C ILE A 144 -24.26 76.04 17.68
N ASN A 145 -23.89 77.03 18.46
CA ASN A 145 -22.50 77.33 18.74
C ASN A 145 -22.37 78.12 20.03
N TYR A 146 -21.33 77.82 20.81
CA TYR A 146 -21.20 78.35 22.16
C TYR A 146 -19.76 78.73 22.51
N LYS A 147 -19.60 79.84 23.22
CA LYS A 147 -18.31 80.22 23.79
C LYS A 147 -18.46 80.93 25.11
N ILE A 148 -17.73 80.43 26.09
CA ILE A 148 -17.47 81.10 27.38
C ILE A 148 -16.25 81.99 27.25
N HIS A 149 -16.35 83.14 27.89
CA HIS A 149 -15.45 84.27 27.79
C HIS A 149 -14.97 84.75 29.14
N ALA A 150 -13.77 85.34 29.12
CA ALA A 150 -13.36 86.24 30.19
C ALA A 150 -14.32 87.43 30.22
N PRO A 151 -14.67 87.97 31.41
CA PRO A 151 -15.73 88.96 31.57
C PRO A 151 -15.54 90.18 30.68
N ILE A 152 -16.64 90.62 30.05
CA ILE A 152 -16.72 91.84 29.26
C ILE A 152 -17.81 92.73 29.87
N ASP A 153 -17.38 93.77 30.59
CA ASP A 153 -18.31 94.74 31.17
C ASP A 153 -18.76 95.77 30.11
N LYS A 154 -19.97 95.58 29.60
CA LYS A 154 -20.59 96.49 28.63
C LYS A 154 -21.51 97.48 29.35
N THR A 155 -21.01 98.68 29.61
CA THR A 155 -21.82 99.83 30.06
C THR A 155 -22.41 100.59 28.87
N LEU A 156 -23.60 101.16 29.01
CA LEU A 156 -24.19 102.02 27.97
C LEU A 156 -23.50 103.40 28.00
N PRO A 157 -23.18 104.04 26.86
CA PRO A 157 -23.62 103.77 25.50
C PRO A 157 -22.62 102.99 24.60
N ARG A 158 -21.87 102.02 25.14
CA ARG A 158 -20.84 101.29 24.37
C ARG A 158 -21.41 100.35 23.32
N VAL A 159 -20.64 100.04 22.27
CA VAL A 159 -20.97 99.08 21.22
C VAL A 159 -20.03 97.88 21.28
N LEU A 160 -20.57 96.67 21.39
CA LEU A 160 -19.77 95.44 21.29
C LEU A 160 -19.91 94.85 19.90
N GLU A 161 -18.83 94.86 19.14
CA GLU A 161 -18.76 94.21 17.84
C GLU A 161 -18.10 92.85 17.96
N ARG A 162 -18.71 91.85 17.33
CA ARG A 162 -18.19 90.50 17.32
C ARG A 162 -18.28 89.87 15.93
N GLN A 163 -17.24 89.13 15.61
CA GLN A 163 -17.11 88.36 14.38
C GLN A 163 -16.84 86.91 14.73
N LEU A 164 -17.51 86.00 14.04
CA LEU A 164 -17.29 84.57 14.15
C LEU A 164 -17.14 83.99 12.76
N GLU A 165 -16.16 83.11 12.63
CA GLU A 165 -15.82 82.41 11.40
C GLU A 165 -15.87 80.92 11.62
N PHE A 166 -16.49 80.22 10.69
CA PHE A 166 -16.48 78.77 10.62
C PHE A 166 -15.87 78.34 9.30
N THR A 167 -14.74 77.64 9.35
CA THR A 167 -14.07 77.09 8.17
C THR A 167 -14.39 75.61 8.03
N ILE A 168 -14.80 75.20 6.83
CA ILE A 168 -15.16 73.83 6.48
C ILE A 168 -13.98 73.19 5.74
N GLY A 169 -13.33 72.18 6.31
CA GLY A 169 -12.14 71.54 5.69
C GLY A 169 -11.79 70.13 6.20
N PRO A 170 -10.87 69.41 5.53
CA PRO A 170 -10.52 68.02 5.86
C PRO A 170 -9.74 67.86 7.19
N THR A 171 -9.84 66.70 7.87
CA THR A 171 -8.99 66.33 9.03
C THR A 171 -7.50 66.28 8.66
N PRO A 172 -6.57 66.70 9.53
CA PRO A 172 -5.15 66.40 9.35
C PRO A 172 -4.92 64.89 9.39
N ASN A 173 -4.10 64.42 8.45
CA ASN A 173 -3.66 63.03 8.36
C ASN A 173 -2.42 62.85 9.25
N ILE A 174 -2.49 61.90 10.19
CA ILE A 174 -1.40 61.50 11.09
C ILE A 174 -0.86 60.15 10.64
N VAL A 175 0.46 60.01 10.61
CA VAL A 175 1.12 58.73 10.35
C VAL A 175 1.23 57.96 11.67
N VAL A 176 0.70 56.74 11.70
CA VAL A 176 0.78 55.88 12.89
C VAL A 176 2.26 55.54 13.18
N PRO A 177 2.79 55.84 14.38
CA PRO A 177 4.17 55.54 14.74
C PRO A 177 4.39 54.02 14.86
N ASP A 178 5.64 53.59 14.72
CA ASP A 178 6.02 52.20 15.01
C ASP A 178 6.18 52.00 16.51
N LEU A 179 5.37 51.11 17.07
CA LEU A 179 5.36 50.75 18.48
C LEU A 179 6.02 49.38 18.72
N ALA A 180 6.38 48.63 17.67
CA ALA A 180 6.96 47.30 17.82
C ALA A 180 8.25 47.35 18.65
N GLY A 181 8.40 46.41 19.58
CA GLY A 181 9.58 46.32 20.44
C GLY A 181 9.57 47.26 21.66
N LEU A 182 8.67 48.25 21.71
CA LEU A 182 8.52 49.12 22.87
C LEU A 182 7.80 48.41 24.02
N ASN A 183 8.02 48.86 25.25
CA ASN A 183 7.14 48.47 26.35
C ASN A 183 5.84 49.29 26.34
N GLU A 184 4.83 48.84 27.07
CA GLU A 184 3.51 49.50 27.12
C GLU A 184 3.59 51.00 27.43
N THR A 185 4.42 51.40 28.40
CA THR A 185 4.57 52.81 28.80
C THR A 185 5.14 53.66 27.66
N GLN A 186 6.17 53.18 26.99
CA GLN A 186 6.78 53.84 25.84
C GLN A 186 5.80 53.92 24.66
N ALA A 187 5.04 52.85 24.41
CA ALA A 187 4.05 52.82 23.35
C ALA A 187 2.94 53.85 23.57
N ARG A 188 2.45 53.99 24.83
CA ARG A 188 1.47 55.01 25.21
C ARG A 188 2.00 56.44 25.01
N GLN A 189 3.25 56.70 25.39
CA GLN A 189 3.88 58.01 25.19
C GLN A 189 4.01 58.36 23.70
N ASN A 190 4.40 57.40 22.86
CA ASN A 190 4.54 57.61 21.42
C ASN A 190 3.19 57.88 20.73
N LEU A 191 2.13 57.20 21.18
CA LEU A 191 0.77 57.47 20.68
C LEU A 191 0.27 58.85 21.08
N ASP A 192 0.49 59.26 22.33
CA ASP A 192 0.11 60.58 22.84
C ASP A 192 0.83 61.71 22.07
N GLN A 193 2.14 61.57 21.85
CA GLN A 193 2.92 62.53 21.04
C GLN A 193 2.44 62.61 19.58
N ALA A 194 2.02 61.48 19.00
CA ALA A 194 1.44 61.43 17.66
C ALA A 194 -0.01 61.94 17.61
N LYS A 195 -0.62 62.30 18.76
CA LYS A 195 -2.03 62.68 18.90
C LYS A 195 -2.99 61.58 18.45
N LEU A 196 -2.63 60.33 18.74
CA LEU A 196 -3.44 59.13 18.54
C LEU A 196 -3.90 58.59 19.90
N ALA A 197 -5.07 57.96 19.93
CA ALA A 197 -5.59 57.37 21.16
C ALA A 197 -5.00 55.97 21.39
N VAL A 198 -4.88 55.55 22.65
CA VAL A 198 -4.55 54.16 22.98
C VAL A 198 -5.81 53.32 22.82
N GLY A 199 -5.75 52.30 21.97
CA GLY A 199 -6.84 51.35 21.75
C GLY A 199 -6.84 50.18 22.74
N ALA A 200 -7.44 49.07 22.32
CA ALA A 200 -7.42 47.82 23.09
C ALA A 200 -5.99 47.27 23.24
N ILE A 201 -5.69 46.74 24.43
CA ILE A 201 -4.43 46.06 24.72
C ILE A 201 -4.72 44.58 24.90
N ASP A 202 -4.27 43.78 23.94
CA ASP A 202 -4.32 42.32 24.00
C ASP A 202 -2.96 41.74 24.39
N SER A 203 -2.91 40.46 24.76
CA SER A 203 -1.65 39.78 25.02
C SER A 203 -1.61 38.34 24.51
N ILE A 204 -0.52 37.98 23.83
CA ILE A 204 -0.28 36.65 23.29
C ILE A 204 1.03 36.08 23.82
N GLU A 205 1.09 34.76 23.98
CA GLU A 205 2.32 34.09 24.40
C GLU A 205 3.42 34.32 23.36
N SER A 206 4.61 34.71 23.82
CA SER A 206 5.73 35.03 22.95
C SER A 206 7.06 34.78 23.66
N GLU A 207 8.10 34.55 22.87
CA GLU A 207 9.50 34.49 23.33
C GLU A 207 10.08 35.90 23.61
N ASN A 208 9.39 36.97 23.20
CA ASN A 208 9.78 38.33 23.54
C ASN A 208 9.55 38.62 25.03
N ALA A 209 10.31 39.58 25.56
CA ALA A 209 10.16 40.01 26.95
C ALA A 209 8.71 40.40 27.26
N ALA A 210 8.21 39.97 28.42
CA ALA A 210 6.84 40.25 28.82
C ALA A 210 6.57 41.76 28.83
N GLY A 211 5.45 42.19 28.25
CA GLY A 211 5.06 43.59 28.11
C GLY A 211 5.64 44.31 26.88
N THR A 212 6.42 43.62 26.03
CA THR A 212 6.86 44.16 24.73
C THR A 212 5.72 44.14 23.71
N VAL A 213 5.52 45.23 22.97
CA VAL A 213 4.55 45.31 21.86
C VAL A 213 5.04 44.44 20.70
N LEU A 214 4.21 43.49 20.31
CA LEU A 214 4.43 42.54 19.21
C LEU A 214 3.79 43.00 17.91
N ALA A 215 2.60 43.60 18.03
CA ALA A 215 1.81 44.05 16.91
C ALA A 215 0.99 45.26 17.31
N GLN A 216 0.61 46.04 16.30
CA GLN A 216 -0.29 47.17 16.44
C GLN A 216 -1.31 47.18 15.31
N THR A 217 -2.47 47.78 15.54
CA THR A 217 -3.45 48.03 14.49
C THR A 217 -4.10 49.40 14.71
N PRO A 218 -4.07 50.31 13.73
CA PRO A 218 -3.49 50.16 12.38
C PRO A 218 -1.96 50.00 12.36
N SER A 219 -1.41 49.40 11.30
CA SER A 219 0.03 49.12 11.19
C SER A 219 0.86 50.41 11.13
N ALA A 220 2.12 50.33 11.55
CA ALA A 220 3.06 51.45 11.47
C ALA A 220 3.12 52.04 10.04
N GLY A 221 3.23 53.36 9.93
CA GLY A 221 3.23 54.08 8.65
C GLY A 221 1.84 54.29 8.03
N THR A 222 0.78 53.67 8.55
CA THR A 222 -0.59 53.91 8.08
C THR A 222 -0.99 55.35 8.34
N THR A 223 -1.61 56.00 7.36
CA THR A 223 -2.16 57.34 7.55
C THR A 223 -3.59 57.24 8.08
N VAL A 224 -3.84 57.84 9.23
CA VAL A 224 -5.15 57.87 9.89
C VAL A 224 -5.52 59.31 10.26
N ALA A 225 -6.79 59.55 10.57
CA ALA A 225 -7.18 60.83 11.14
C ALA A 225 -6.61 61.00 12.56
N GLU A 226 -6.32 62.23 12.94
CA GLU A 226 -5.98 62.60 14.32
C GLU A 226 -7.02 62.04 15.32
N GLY A 227 -6.57 61.50 16.45
CA GLY A 227 -7.43 60.92 17.50
C GLY A 227 -7.87 59.47 17.30
N ILE A 228 -7.50 58.82 16.18
CA ILE A 228 -7.80 57.39 15.97
C ILE A 228 -7.05 56.51 16.99
N ALA A 229 -7.74 55.48 17.48
CA ALA A 229 -7.19 54.53 18.44
C ALA A 229 -6.27 53.50 17.75
N VAL A 230 -5.13 53.21 18.40
CA VAL A 230 -4.19 52.15 17.98
C VAL A 230 -4.23 51.03 19.01
N ASN A 231 -4.73 49.86 18.61
CA ASN A 231 -4.71 48.65 19.43
C ASN A 231 -3.29 48.08 19.43
N VAL A 232 -2.85 47.53 20.57
CA VAL A 232 -1.54 46.89 20.69
C VAL A 232 -1.67 45.49 21.24
N THR A 233 -0.86 44.56 20.74
CA THR A 233 -0.74 43.21 21.27
C THR A 233 0.60 43.08 21.97
N LEU A 234 0.59 42.79 23.26
CA LEU A 234 1.78 42.62 24.09
C LEU A 234 2.21 41.15 24.17
N ALA A 235 3.50 40.94 24.38
CA ALA A 235 4.06 39.65 24.75
C ALA A 235 3.70 39.31 26.20
N LYS A 236 3.22 38.07 26.43
CA LYS A 236 3.22 37.44 27.75
C LYS A 236 4.11 36.20 27.72
N PRO A 237 4.68 35.76 28.86
CA PRO A 237 5.57 34.61 28.90
C PRO A 237 4.85 33.35 28.40
N ILE A 238 5.54 32.52 27.63
CA ILE A 238 5.09 31.15 27.36
C ILE A 238 5.13 30.39 28.67
N THR A 239 4.01 29.78 29.08
CA THR A 239 3.95 29.02 30.34
C THR A 239 3.80 27.52 30.09
N VAL A 240 4.58 26.73 30.83
CA VAL A 240 4.59 25.26 30.79
C VAL A 240 4.08 24.71 32.12
N GLY A 241 3.55 23.48 32.09
CA GLY A 241 3.09 22.81 33.31
C GLY A 241 4.27 22.35 34.15
N VAL A 242 4.23 22.62 35.46
CA VAL A 242 5.23 22.14 36.40
C VAL A 242 4.91 20.67 36.73
N PRO A 243 5.81 19.72 36.41
CA PRO A 243 5.60 18.31 36.74
C PRO A 243 5.62 18.08 38.26
N ASP A 244 5.01 16.98 38.72
CA ASP A 244 5.14 16.52 40.10
C ASP A 244 6.49 15.84 40.31
N LEU A 245 7.29 16.40 41.20
CA LEU A 245 8.63 15.96 41.55
C LEU A 245 8.66 15.19 42.88
N THR A 246 7.53 15.10 43.59
CA THR A 246 7.49 14.42 44.89
C THR A 246 7.90 12.96 44.76
N GLY A 247 8.75 12.48 45.67
CA GLY A 247 9.33 11.14 45.64
C GLY A 247 10.48 10.93 44.64
N LEU A 248 10.74 11.87 43.72
CA LEU A 248 11.90 11.79 42.83
C LEU A 248 13.20 12.20 43.55
N THR A 249 14.34 11.77 43.02
CA THR A 249 15.65 12.31 43.42
C THR A 249 15.89 13.67 42.75
N PRO A 250 16.78 14.53 43.29
CA PRO A 250 17.14 15.79 42.64
C PRO A 250 17.60 15.64 41.17
N GLU A 251 18.31 14.55 40.86
CA GLU A 251 18.76 14.24 39.49
C GLU A 251 17.60 13.88 38.56
N ALA A 252 16.70 12.99 39.00
CA ALA A 252 15.51 12.61 38.24
C ALA A 252 14.55 13.80 38.06
N ALA A 253 14.43 14.64 39.08
CA ALA A 253 13.67 15.89 39.01
C ALA A 253 14.27 16.89 38.02
N GLY A 254 15.60 16.99 37.96
CA GLY A 254 16.29 17.77 36.94
C GLY A 254 15.92 17.32 35.51
N THR A 255 15.85 16.01 35.28
CA THR A 255 15.42 15.43 34.00
C THR A 255 13.94 15.73 33.69
N ALA A 256 13.06 15.53 34.67
CA ALA A 256 11.62 15.78 34.53
C ALA A 256 11.32 17.26 34.23
N LEU A 257 12.03 18.17 34.90
CA LEU A 257 11.93 19.61 34.66
C LEU A 257 12.47 19.98 33.27
N ALA A 258 13.62 19.45 32.86
CA ALA A 258 14.18 19.70 31.54
C ALA A 258 13.21 19.27 30.42
N ALA A 259 12.56 18.12 30.56
CA ALA A 259 11.53 17.66 29.63
C ALA A 259 10.31 18.60 29.57
N ALA A 260 9.95 19.22 30.70
CA ALA A 260 8.90 20.22 30.78
C ALA A 260 9.35 21.63 30.35
N SER A 261 10.59 21.81 29.85
CA SER A 261 11.20 23.12 29.58
C SER A 261 11.25 24.03 30.83
N LEU A 262 11.59 23.44 31.98
CA LEU A 262 11.84 24.09 33.26
C LEU A 262 13.23 23.70 33.76
N GLN A 263 13.74 24.40 34.77
CA GLN A 263 15.07 24.15 35.33
C GLN A 263 14.98 23.84 36.82
N LEU A 264 15.81 22.93 37.32
CA LEU A 264 15.97 22.79 38.76
C LEU A 264 16.71 24.02 39.29
N SER A 265 16.30 24.53 40.46
CA SER A 265 16.99 25.68 41.07
C SER A 265 18.48 25.38 41.29
N ALA A 266 19.34 26.35 40.96
CA ALA A 266 20.78 26.24 41.18
C ALA A 266 21.19 26.34 42.66
N VAL A 267 20.25 26.70 43.53
CA VAL A 267 20.46 26.74 44.98
C VAL A 267 20.37 25.32 45.54
N ALA A 268 21.30 24.98 46.43
CA ALA A 268 21.27 23.69 47.12
C ALA A 268 19.89 23.47 47.78
N PRO A 269 19.28 22.28 47.62
CA PRO A 269 17.95 22.04 48.14
C PRO A 269 17.96 22.10 49.67
N SER A 270 16.95 22.75 50.24
CA SER A 270 16.74 22.67 51.68
C SER A 270 16.34 21.25 52.08
N THR A 271 16.65 20.85 53.31
CA THR A 271 16.35 19.51 53.82
C THR A 271 15.36 19.54 54.96
N ILE A 272 14.57 18.49 55.10
CA ILE A 272 13.61 18.33 56.20
C ILE A 272 13.58 16.88 56.68
N GLU A 273 13.51 16.68 58.00
CA GLU A 273 13.25 15.35 58.57
C GLU A 273 11.87 14.87 58.13
N SER A 274 11.80 13.72 57.47
CA SER A 274 10.57 13.17 56.89
C SER A 274 10.56 11.65 56.98
N ASP A 275 9.35 11.06 56.89
CA ASP A 275 9.17 9.62 56.72
C ASP A 275 9.37 9.18 55.24
N ALA A 276 9.49 10.14 54.31
CA ALA A 276 9.82 9.86 52.92
C ALA A 276 11.25 9.29 52.78
N PRO A 277 11.54 8.45 51.76
CA PRO A 277 12.88 7.89 51.55
C PRO A 277 13.95 8.99 51.50
N ALA A 278 15.02 8.82 52.27
CA ALA A 278 16.09 9.81 52.34
C ALA A 278 16.68 10.10 50.96
N GLY A 279 16.88 11.38 50.65
CA GLY A 279 17.34 11.84 49.34
C GLY A 279 16.24 12.06 48.29
N THR A 280 14.96 11.86 48.63
CA THR A 280 13.82 12.15 47.74
C THR A 280 13.18 13.51 48.03
N ILE A 281 12.50 14.09 47.05
CA ILE A 281 11.85 15.40 47.17
C ILE A 281 10.53 15.26 47.93
N VAL A 282 10.34 16.09 48.95
CA VAL A 282 9.14 16.15 49.80
C VAL A 282 8.19 17.25 49.33
N SER A 283 8.75 18.34 48.79
CA SER A 283 7.96 19.45 48.26
C SER A 283 8.74 20.23 47.20
N GLN A 284 8.00 20.91 46.34
CA GLN A 284 8.53 21.75 45.26
C GLN A 284 7.87 23.12 45.26
N THR A 285 8.53 24.11 44.65
CA THR A 285 7.96 25.43 44.40
C THR A 285 8.42 25.94 43.02
N PRO A 286 7.51 26.24 42.09
CA PRO A 286 6.05 26.19 42.20
C PRO A 286 5.49 24.76 42.40
N ALA A 287 4.28 24.66 42.94
CA ALA A 287 3.62 23.37 43.23
C ALA A 287 3.35 22.57 41.95
N ALA A 288 3.21 21.25 42.09
CA ALA A 288 2.89 20.36 40.98
C ALA A 288 1.63 20.82 40.23
N ASN A 289 1.61 20.65 38.91
CA ASN A 289 0.56 21.08 37.98
C ASN A 289 0.33 22.59 37.88
N ALA A 290 1.09 23.43 38.59
CA ALA A 290 1.08 24.87 38.37
C ALA A 290 1.58 25.22 36.97
N ARG A 291 1.26 26.42 36.47
CA ARG A 291 1.86 26.98 35.25
C ARG A 291 3.03 27.86 35.65
N ALA A 292 4.20 27.63 35.06
CA ALA A 292 5.39 28.46 35.27
C ALA A 292 5.95 28.92 33.93
N PRO A 293 6.61 30.09 33.84
CA PRO A 293 7.26 30.52 32.61
C PRO A 293 8.25 29.47 32.11
N ARG A 294 8.27 29.24 30.80
CA ARG A 294 9.28 28.41 30.13
C ARG A 294 10.68 28.86 30.58
N ASN A 295 11.53 27.89 30.88
CA ASN A 295 12.90 28.02 31.41
C ASN A 295 13.02 28.59 32.84
N SER A 296 11.91 28.75 33.58
CA SER A 296 11.97 29.17 34.98
C SER A 296 12.47 28.06 35.91
N GLN A 297 12.95 28.44 37.09
CA GLN A 297 13.51 27.53 38.09
C GLN A 297 12.45 26.98 39.05
N VAL A 298 12.59 25.71 39.43
CA VAL A 298 11.79 25.04 40.46
C VAL A 298 12.69 24.68 41.64
N ALA A 299 12.36 25.21 42.82
CA ALA A 299 13.04 24.87 44.07
C ALA A 299 12.43 23.58 44.65
N ILE A 300 13.26 22.77 45.31
CA ILE A 300 12.86 21.50 45.92
C ILE A 300 13.33 21.43 47.39
N VAL A 301 12.61 20.65 48.19
CA VAL A 301 12.98 20.30 49.57
C VAL A 301 13.19 18.79 49.62
N VAL A 302 14.32 18.34 50.15
CA VAL A 302 14.73 16.92 50.13
C VAL A 302 14.60 16.30 51.53
N ALA A 303 14.09 15.07 51.58
CA ALA A 303 13.95 14.30 52.80
C ALA A 303 15.32 13.90 53.36
N ILE A 304 15.51 14.14 54.65
CA ILE A 304 16.56 13.50 55.45
C ILE A 304 15.92 12.54 56.47
N PRO A 305 16.64 11.47 56.89
CA PRO A 305 16.12 10.53 57.86
C PRO A 305 15.71 11.25 59.15
N ARG A 306 14.57 10.86 59.73
CA ARG A 306 14.19 11.31 61.08
C ARG A 306 15.19 10.82 62.12
N THR A 307 15.55 11.72 63.04
CA THR A 307 16.44 11.39 64.16
C THR A 307 15.73 11.40 65.51
N VAL A 308 16.12 10.49 66.40
CA VAL A 308 15.63 10.31 67.78
C VAL A 308 16.82 10.25 68.74
N VAL A 309 16.59 10.53 70.02
CA VAL A 309 17.64 10.54 71.06
C VAL A 309 17.80 9.15 71.66
N ILE A 310 19.04 8.67 71.78
CA ILE A 310 19.35 7.40 72.45
C ILE A 310 18.99 7.52 73.96
N PRO A 311 18.09 6.66 74.49
CA PRO A 311 17.79 6.63 75.91
C PRO A 311 18.97 6.03 76.73
N ASP A 312 19.05 6.39 78.01
CA ASP A 312 19.97 5.75 78.96
C ASP A 312 19.36 4.44 79.48
N VAL A 313 20.04 3.32 79.24
CA VAL A 313 19.62 1.98 79.65
C VAL A 313 20.63 1.29 80.57
N GLY A 314 21.64 2.01 81.08
CA GLY A 314 22.61 1.49 82.04
C GLY A 314 21.94 1.02 83.35
N GLY A 315 22.30 -0.16 83.83
CA GLY A 315 21.78 -0.73 85.08
C GLY A 315 20.37 -1.34 84.99
N LEU A 316 19.72 -1.29 83.83
CA LEU A 316 18.43 -1.92 83.58
C LEU A 316 18.61 -3.40 83.20
N THR A 317 17.56 -4.21 83.42
CA THR A 317 17.46 -5.53 82.81
C THR A 317 17.18 -5.39 81.33
N ILE A 318 17.51 -6.42 80.54
CA ILE A 318 17.30 -6.41 79.10
C ILE A 318 15.85 -6.08 78.70
N ASP A 319 14.85 -6.61 79.42
CA ASP A 319 13.43 -6.35 79.13
C ASP A 319 13.03 -4.88 79.32
N VAL A 320 13.61 -4.23 80.35
CA VAL A 320 13.32 -2.82 80.64
C VAL A 320 14.11 -1.90 79.70
N ALA A 321 15.34 -2.27 79.35
CA ALA A 321 16.15 -1.60 78.34
C ALA A 321 15.49 -1.66 76.96
N ASP A 322 14.98 -2.82 76.54
CA ASP A 322 14.24 -2.99 75.29
C ASP A 322 12.98 -2.11 75.26
N ALA A 323 12.20 -2.11 76.34
CA ALA A 323 11.00 -1.28 76.43
C ALA A 323 11.30 0.23 76.39
N ALA A 324 12.47 0.67 76.85
CA ALA A 324 12.91 2.07 76.79
C ALA A 324 13.40 2.44 75.38
N VAL A 325 14.20 1.59 74.75
CA VAL A 325 14.73 1.75 73.38
C VAL A 325 13.59 1.71 72.34
N SER A 326 12.68 0.75 72.46
CA SER A 326 11.51 0.60 71.57
C SER A 326 10.57 1.81 71.64
N ARG A 327 10.35 2.41 72.81
CA ARG A 327 9.56 3.65 72.94
C ARG A 327 10.19 4.85 72.22
N ALA A 328 11.51 4.86 72.06
CA ALA A 328 12.22 5.88 71.29
C ALA A 328 12.24 5.58 69.77
N HIS A 329 11.49 4.57 69.31
CA HIS A 329 11.53 4.07 67.92
C HIS A 329 12.93 3.61 67.48
N LEU A 330 13.73 3.14 68.42
CA LEU A 330 15.04 2.52 68.20
C LEU A 330 14.90 1.01 68.33
N GLN A 331 15.91 0.28 67.85
CA GLN A 331 15.95 -1.17 67.98
C GLN A 331 17.02 -1.55 69.00
N ILE A 332 16.73 -2.43 69.96
CA ILE A 332 17.80 -3.00 70.77
C ILE A 332 18.47 -4.14 69.98
N ASN A 333 19.79 -4.16 69.94
CA ASN A 333 20.56 -5.28 69.39
C ASN A 333 21.46 -5.84 70.49
N PRO A 334 21.07 -6.92 71.18
CA PRO A 334 21.84 -7.43 72.30
C PRO A 334 23.06 -8.22 71.82
N VAL A 335 24.27 -7.63 71.84
CA VAL A 335 25.54 -8.39 71.64
C VAL A 335 26.72 -7.82 72.44
N ARG A 336 26.99 -8.40 73.61
CA ARG A 336 28.19 -9.19 73.97
C ARG A 336 28.03 -9.63 75.43
N LEU A 337 27.92 -10.93 75.67
CA LEU A 337 28.28 -11.50 76.98
C LEU A 337 29.80 -11.58 77.01
N THR A 338 30.45 -10.49 77.37
CA THR A 338 31.87 -10.52 77.65
C THR A 338 32.04 -11.05 79.07
N GLN A 339 32.94 -12.02 79.22
CA GLN A 339 33.31 -12.62 80.49
C GLN A 339 34.17 -11.64 81.30
N GLU A 340 33.66 -10.44 81.54
CA GLU A 340 34.24 -9.55 82.53
C GLU A 340 33.58 -9.86 83.86
N ARG A 341 34.41 -10.24 84.82
CA ARG A 341 34.02 -10.57 86.18
C ARG A 341 33.24 -9.38 86.75
N SER A 342 31.93 -9.52 86.83
CA SER A 342 31.06 -8.53 87.45
C SER A 342 30.40 -9.16 88.66
N ASP A 343 30.33 -8.40 89.74
CA ASP A 343 29.52 -8.63 90.94
C ASP A 343 28.02 -8.37 90.70
N VAL A 344 27.63 -7.99 89.48
CA VAL A 344 26.26 -7.70 89.06
C VAL A 344 25.55 -8.99 88.62
N ALA A 345 24.29 -9.13 89.04
CA ALA A 345 23.42 -10.25 88.67
C ALA A 345 23.38 -10.44 87.14
N PRO A 346 23.39 -11.69 86.61
CA PRO A 346 23.35 -11.96 85.18
C PRO A 346 22.15 -11.28 84.48
N GLY A 347 22.36 -10.73 83.28
CA GLY A 347 21.29 -10.13 82.47
C GLY A 347 21.04 -8.63 82.68
N VAL A 348 21.94 -7.91 83.37
CA VAL A 348 21.89 -6.45 83.55
C VAL A 348 22.80 -5.75 82.54
N VAL A 349 22.34 -4.62 81.99
CA VAL A 349 23.11 -3.78 81.06
C VAL A 349 24.23 -3.06 81.78
N ILE A 350 25.48 -3.37 81.42
CA ILE A 350 26.70 -2.77 81.99
C ILE A 350 27.38 -1.77 81.03
N ALA A 351 27.01 -1.77 79.75
CA ALA A 351 27.44 -0.77 78.77
C ALA A 351 26.44 -0.67 77.62
N GLN A 352 26.36 0.50 76.97
CA GLN A 352 25.55 0.73 75.77
C GLN A 352 26.33 1.49 74.69
N ALA A 353 26.01 1.25 73.42
CA ALA A 353 26.53 1.99 72.27
C ALA A 353 25.46 2.12 71.16
N PRO A 354 25.23 3.31 70.58
CA PRO A 354 25.80 4.62 70.90
C PRO A 354 25.49 5.11 72.32
N ALA A 355 26.24 6.11 72.81
CA ALA A 355 26.06 6.65 74.16
C ALA A 355 24.69 7.34 74.32
N ALA A 356 24.16 7.35 75.55
CA ALA A 356 22.93 8.05 75.88
C ALA A 356 22.99 9.54 75.49
N GLY A 357 21.87 10.08 75.02
CA GLY A 357 21.76 11.49 74.61
C GLY A 357 22.19 11.80 73.16
N VAL A 358 22.82 10.85 72.45
CA VAL A 358 23.18 11.01 71.03
C VAL A 358 21.92 10.97 70.16
N ARG A 359 21.82 11.85 69.15
CA ARG A 359 20.77 11.76 68.12
C ARG A 359 21.20 10.77 67.03
N VAL A 360 20.34 9.82 66.72
CA VAL A 360 20.56 8.81 65.68
C VAL A 360 19.30 8.64 64.84
N ASN A 361 19.40 8.00 63.68
CA ASN A 361 18.23 7.75 62.84
C ASN A 361 17.23 6.84 63.55
N VAL A 362 15.93 7.04 63.31
CA VAL A 362 14.88 6.08 63.71
C VAL A 362 15.25 4.68 63.23
N GLY A 363 15.04 3.67 64.07
CA GLY A 363 15.41 2.28 63.80
C GLY A 363 16.88 1.95 64.01
N THR A 364 17.73 2.92 64.41
CA THR A 364 19.13 2.63 64.75
C THR A 364 19.20 1.58 65.87
N SER A 365 20.08 0.61 65.70
CA SER A 365 20.32 -0.43 66.68
C SER A 365 21.19 0.07 67.84
N VAL A 366 20.70 -0.04 69.07
CA VAL A 366 21.44 0.20 70.31
C VAL A 366 22.02 -1.12 70.79
N GLN A 367 23.35 -1.23 70.78
CA GLN A 367 24.06 -2.38 71.35
C GLN A 367 24.16 -2.25 72.86
N VAL A 368 23.88 -3.33 73.58
CA VAL A 368 24.03 -3.42 75.04
C VAL A 368 24.92 -4.61 75.43
N THR A 369 25.78 -4.40 76.42
CA THR A 369 26.63 -5.43 77.04
C THR A 369 25.98 -5.91 78.32
N LEU A 370 25.87 -7.24 78.52
CA LEU A 370 25.19 -7.85 79.67
C LEU A 370 26.17 -8.62 80.58
N SER A 371 25.89 -8.69 81.88
CA SER A 371 26.59 -9.54 82.87
C SER A 371 26.28 -11.05 82.70
N ALA A 372 27.24 -11.96 82.96
CA ALA A 372 27.09 -13.42 82.72
C ALA A 372 27.71 -14.35 83.81
N THR A 373 27.28 -15.63 83.87
CA THR A 373 27.81 -16.72 84.74
C THR A 373 28.93 -17.56 84.08
N PRO A 374 29.83 -18.22 84.83
CA PRO A 374 30.93 -19.03 84.28
C PRO A 374 30.47 -20.31 83.57
N THR A 375 31.03 -20.57 82.38
CA THR A 375 30.69 -21.69 81.47
C THR A 375 31.88 -22.63 81.23
N VAL A 376 31.64 -23.91 81.00
CA VAL A 376 32.62 -24.93 80.55
C VAL A 376 32.36 -25.31 79.08
N LEU A 377 33.38 -25.85 78.38
CA LEU A 377 33.25 -26.29 76.99
C LEU A 377 32.65 -27.69 76.92
N VAL A 378 31.70 -27.87 76.02
CA VAL A 378 31.13 -29.19 75.69
C VAL A 378 32.16 -29.98 74.87
N PRO A 379 32.58 -31.17 75.31
CA PRO A 379 33.51 -32.02 74.55
C PRO A 379 32.83 -32.64 73.32
N ASP A 380 33.66 -33.06 72.35
CA ASP A 380 33.19 -33.83 71.19
C ASP A 380 32.91 -35.28 71.60
N LEU A 381 31.68 -35.72 71.33
CA LEU A 381 31.18 -37.06 71.61
C LEU A 381 30.98 -37.86 70.34
N THR A 382 31.21 -37.27 69.16
CA THR A 382 30.98 -37.93 67.88
C THR A 382 31.85 -39.18 67.71
N GLY A 383 31.26 -40.24 67.15
CA GLY A 383 31.90 -41.54 66.98
C GLY A 383 32.02 -42.37 68.26
N LEU A 384 31.75 -41.80 69.44
CA LEU A 384 31.76 -42.54 70.70
C LEU A 384 30.47 -43.35 70.87
N LEU A 385 30.58 -44.45 71.61
CA LEU A 385 29.41 -45.13 72.16
C LEU A 385 28.85 -44.32 73.34
N PRO A 386 27.53 -44.43 73.65
CA PRO A 386 26.91 -43.68 74.75
C PRO A 386 27.65 -43.76 76.10
N GLU A 387 28.20 -44.92 76.44
CA GLU A 387 28.97 -45.11 77.67
C GLU A 387 30.29 -44.33 77.69
N ALA A 388 30.99 -44.25 76.55
CA ALA A 388 32.21 -43.46 76.42
C ALA A 388 31.89 -41.94 76.41
N ALA A 389 30.79 -41.55 75.78
CA ALA A 389 30.31 -40.18 75.77
C ALA A 389 29.99 -39.67 77.19
N LYS A 390 29.35 -40.49 78.03
CA LYS A 390 29.07 -40.18 79.44
C LYS A 390 30.33 -39.86 80.24
N GLN A 391 31.38 -40.65 80.08
CA GLN A 391 32.65 -40.45 80.78
C GLN A 391 33.33 -39.14 80.36
N ASN A 392 33.31 -38.84 79.06
CA ASN A 392 33.91 -37.63 78.50
C ASN A 392 33.20 -36.36 79.02
N LEU A 393 31.86 -36.38 79.07
CA LEU A 393 31.04 -35.31 79.65
C LEU A 393 31.34 -35.08 81.13
N SER A 394 31.44 -36.17 81.90
CA SER A 394 31.71 -36.11 83.34
C SER A 394 33.06 -35.42 83.64
N GLY A 395 34.09 -35.70 82.83
CA GLY A 395 35.41 -35.09 82.94
C GLY A 395 35.42 -33.59 82.63
N ALA A 396 34.47 -33.10 81.83
CA ALA A 396 34.29 -31.69 81.52
C ALA A 396 33.38 -30.94 82.52
N GLY A 397 32.85 -31.62 83.55
CA GLY A 397 31.88 -31.04 84.50
C GLY A 397 30.47 -30.92 83.92
N LEU A 398 30.11 -31.84 83.01
CA LEU A 398 28.81 -31.95 82.34
C LEU A 398 28.18 -33.32 82.59
N ARG A 399 26.87 -33.43 82.33
CA ARG A 399 26.10 -34.67 82.54
C ARG A 399 25.58 -35.22 81.21
N LEU A 400 25.51 -36.53 81.06
CA LEU A 400 24.81 -37.13 79.92
C LEU A 400 23.30 -36.94 80.10
N GLY A 401 22.63 -36.45 79.06
CA GLY A 401 21.18 -36.27 78.98
C GLY A 401 20.47 -37.46 78.30
N GLY A 402 19.47 -37.16 77.47
CA GLY A 402 18.70 -38.14 76.71
C GLY A 402 19.50 -38.81 75.59
N ILE A 403 19.18 -40.08 75.33
CA ILE A 403 19.72 -40.86 74.21
C ILE A 403 18.57 -41.18 73.26
N THR A 404 18.65 -40.71 72.02
CA THR A 404 17.71 -41.08 70.95
C THR A 404 18.46 -41.74 69.79
N SER A 405 17.74 -42.48 68.94
CA SER A 405 18.32 -43.11 67.76
C SER A 405 17.67 -42.57 66.49
N GLU A 406 18.47 -42.21 65.49
CA GLU A 406 17.99 -41.71 64.20
C GLU A 406 18.78 -42.34 63.04
N PRO A 407 18.13 -42.58 61.88
CA PRO A 407 18.82 -43.09 60.70
C PRO A 407 19.95 -42.18 60.24
N ASN A 408 21.17 -42.72 60.15
CA ASN A 408 22.36 -41.97 59.77
C ASN A 408 23.41 -42.88 59.12
N SER A 409 24.29 -42.31 58.30
CA SER A 409 25.40 -43.03 57.64
C SER A 409 26.60 -43.31 58.55
N ALA A 410 26.64 -42.75 59.76
CA ALA A 410 27.66 -43.06 60.76
C ALA A 410 27.54 -44.52 61.25
N THR A 411 28.62 -45.04 61.85
CA THR A 411 28.64 -46.40 62.41
C THR A 411 27.46 -46.62 63.34
N ALA A 412 26.61 -47.61 63.03
CA ALA A 412 25.41 -47.86 63.82
C ALA A 412 25.74 -48.03 65.31
N GLY A 413 24.99 -47.35 66.16
CA GLY A 413 25.17 -47.33 67.61
C GLY A 413 26.14 -46.27 68.15
N THR A 414 26.86 -45.52 67.32
CA THR A 414 27.71 -44.41 67.77
C THR A 414 26.98 -43.08 67.71
N VAL A 415 27.39 -42.15 68.57
CA VAL A 415 26.87 -40.78 68.58
C VAL A 415 27.29 -40.09 67.28
N PHE A 416 26.33 -39.60 66.51
CA PHE A 416 26.63 -38.77 65.33
C PHE A 416 26.16 -37.33 65.50
N LYS A 417 25.35 -37.09 66.53
CA LYS A 417 24.82 -35.77 66.87
C LYS A 417 24.74 -35.66 68.39
N GLN A 418 25.10 -34.50 68.89
CA GLN A 418 25.02 -34.16 70.30
C GLN A 418 24.37 -32.77 70.43
N ASN A 419 23.72 -32.53 71.56
CA ASN A 419 23.15 -31.23 71.88
C ASN A 419 23.25 -30.99 73.39
N PRO A 420 23.90 -29.92 73.87
CA PRO A 420 24.60 -28.85 73.12
C PRO A 420 25.77 -29.33 72.25
N SER A 421 26.15 -28.51 71.26
CA SER A 421 27.15 -28.85 70.24
C SER A 421 28.58 -28.88 70.78
N SER A 422 29.47 -29.63 70.13
CA SER A 422 30.89 -29.67 70.54
C SER A 422 31.53 -28.27 70.49
N GLY A 423 32.32 -27.92 71.51
CA GLY A 423 32.94 -26.60 71.67
C GLY A 423 32.01 -25.50 72.17
N GLU A 424 30.72 -25.80 72.37
CA GLU A 424 29.77 -24.84 72.92
C GLU A 424 30.07 -24.57 74.41
N ARG A 425 29.92 -23.31 74.83
CA ARG A 425 30.10 -22.91 76.24
C ARG A 425 28.77 -23.01 76.96
N VAL A 426 28.65 -23.95 77.88
CA VAL A 426 27.44 -24.17 78.67
C VAL A 426 27.73 -23.97 80.16
N PRO A 427 26.75 -23.59 80.98
CA PRO A 427 26.92 -23.56 82.42
C PRO A 427 27.40 -24.91 82.96
N ARG A 428 28.22 -24.89 84.01
CA ARG A 428 28.66 -26.12 84.68
C ARG A 428 27.44 -26.96 85.13
N GLU A 429 27.55 -28.28 85.10
CA GLU A 429 26.49 -29.26 85.41
C GLU A 429 25.36 -29.37 84.37
N SER A 430 25.46 -28.68 83.22
CA SER A 430 24.50 -28.83 82.12
C SER A 430 24.50 -30.25 81.55
N THR A 431 23.35 -30.69 81.04
CA THR A 431 23.18 -31.97 80.35
C THR A 431 23.50 -31.87 78.86
N VAL A 432 24.03 -32.93 78.28
CA VAL A 432 24.23 -33.09 76.83
C VAL A 432 23.50 -34.32 76.35
N ASP A 433 22.46 -34.13 75.56
CA ASP A 433 21.71 -35.16 74.85
C ASP A 433 22.53 -35.67 73.66
N ILE A 434 22.41 -36.96 73.36
CA ILE A 434 23.10 -37.60 72.24
C ILE A 434 22.11 -38.35 71.35
N VAL A 435 22.37 -38.31 70.05
CA VAL A 435 21.66 -39.11 69.06
C VAL A 435 22.62 -40.12 68.46
N VAL A 436 22.27 -41.40 68.57
CA VAL A 436 23.05 -42.49 68.01
C VAL A 436 22.54 -42.88 66.62
N ALA A 437 23.46 -43.28 65.75
CA ALA A 437 23.13 -43.65 64.39
C ALA A 437 22.41 -44.99 64.35
N SER A 438 21.27 -45.06 63.67
CA SER A 438 20.66 -46.30 63.18
C SER A 438 20.87 -46.43 61.67
N PRO A 439 20.79 -47.63 61.07
CA PRO A 439 20.91 -47.79 59.62
C PRO A 439 19.90 -46.92 58.86
N LEU A 440 20.30 -46.37 57.71
CA LEU A 440 19.41 -45.61 56.83
C LEU A 440 18.33 -46.53 56.23
N PRO A 441 17.04 -46.16 56.26
CA PRO A 441 15.99 -46.91 55.58
C PRO A 441 16.17 -46.79 54.07
N VAL A 442 16.08 -47.91 53.36
CA VAL A 442 16.04 -47.95 51.90
C VAL A 442 14.57 -47.98 51.49
N VAL A 443 14.17 -47.08 50.59
CA VAL A 443 12.81 -47.03 50.07
C VAL A 443 12.68 -48.07 48.95
N THR A 444 11.66 -48.93 49.01
CA THR A 444 11.40 -49.90 47.95
C THR A 444 11.06 -49.16 46.65
N PRO A 445 11.81 -49.40 45.55
CA PRO A 445 11.51 -48.76 44.27
C PRO A 445 10.17 -49.29 43.72
N ASN A 446 9.56 -48.52 42.82
CA ASN A 446 8.42 -49.01 42.05
C ASN A 446 8.92 -49.85 40.86
N LEU A 447 8.64 -51.14 40.89
CA LEU A 447 8.98 -52.15 39.89
C LEU A 447 7.77 -52.53 39.04
N VAL A 448 6.55 -52.17 39.44
CA VAL A 448 5.33 -52.48 38.67
C VAL A 448 5.38 -51.75 37.32
N GLY A 449 5.16 -52.50 36.24
CA GLY A 449 5.28 -52.03 34.86
C GLY A 449 6.70 -52.14 34.28
N MET A 450 7.70 -52.51 35.07
CA MET A 450 9.06 -52.78 34.56
C MET A 450 9.19 -54.22 34.05
N THR A 451 10.13 -54.42 33.14
CA THR A 451 10.62 -55.76 32.79
C THR A 451 11.51 -56.33 33.89
N LEU A 452 11.62 -57.65 33.98
CA LEU A 452 12.48 -58.32 34.97
C LEU A 452 13.95 -57.82 34.94
N ALA A 453 14.48 -57.53 33.74
CA ALA A 453 15.83 -57.00 33.57
C ALA A 453 15.99 -55.58 34.15
N GLN A 454 15.02 -54.69 33.88
CA GLN A 454 15.01 -53.32 34.40
C GLN A 454 14.84 -53.30 35.93
N ALA A 455 13.94 -54.13 36.46
CA ALA A 455 13.71 -54.25 37.88
C ALA A 455 14.92 -54.82 38.64
N THR A 456 15.62 -55.78 38.04
CA THR A 456 16.86 -56.34 38.61
C THR A 456 17.94 -55.26 38.76
N GLN A 457 18.12 -54.42 37.73
CA GLN A 457 19.08 -53.31 37.78
C GLN A 457 18.68 -52.26 38.83
N ALA A 458 17.38 -51.93 38.91
CA ALA A 458 16.85 -50.97 39.88
C ALA A 458 17.01 -51.45 41.34
N ILE A 459 16.83 -52.74 41.59
CA ILE A 459 16.95 -53.36 42.92
C ILE A 459 18.42 -53.50 43.34
N GLN A 460 19.30 -53.93 42.44
CA GLN A 460 20.74 -54.08 42.73
C GLN A 460 21.41 -52.75 43.08
N ALA A 461 21.03 -51.65 42.40
CA ALA A 461 21.56 -50.32 42.69
C ALA A 461 21.26 -49.83 44.11
N LEU A 462 20.22 -50.38 44.75
CA LEU A 462 19.80 -50.03 46.11
C LEU A 462 20.26 -51.05 47.16
N GLY A 463 21.07 -52.04 46.77
CA GLY A 463 21.53 -53.12 47.66
C GLY A 463 20.40 -54.00 48.19
N LEU A 464 19.27 -54.06 47.48
CA LEU A 464 18.14 -54.94 47.77
C LEU A 464 18.27 -56.24 46.97
N THR A 465 17.51 -57.26 47.36
CA THR A 465 17.41 -58.53 46.61
C THR A 465 15.98 -58.72 46.11
N MET A 466 15.80 -59.44 45.00
CA MET A 466 14.48 -59.70 44.43
C MET A 466 14.36 -61.13 43.91
N THR A 467 13.17 -61.72 44.04
CA THR A 467 12.79 -62.96 43.35
C THR A 467 11.47 -62.79 42.62
N ALA A 468 11.39 -63.30 41.40
CA ALA A 468 10.13 -63.50 40.71
C ALA A 468 9.41 -64.73 41.29
N GLU A 469 8.09 -64.62 41.47
CA GLU A 469 7.26 -65.76 41.82
C GLU A 469 7.14 -66.74 40.64
N PRO A 470 7.11 -68.07 40.90
CA PRO A 470 7.02 -69.07 39.84
C PRO A 470 5.65 -69.11 39.15
N GLU A 471 4.60 -68.61 39.79
CA GLU A 471 3.26 -68.53 39.21
C GLU A 471 3.07 -67.14 38.57
N HIS A 472 3.12 -67.10 37.25
CA HIS A 472 2.74 -65.91 36.48
C HIS A 472 1.21 -65.78 36.42
N GLN A 473 0.69 -64.54 36.38
CA GLN A 473 -0.76 -64.29 36.27
C GLN A 473 -1.16 -63.69 34.92
N PRO A 474 -2.31 -64.10 34.32
CA PRO A 474 -2.83 -63.49 33.12
C PRO A 474 -3.06 -61.99 33.29
N SER A 475 -2.53 -61.19 32.38
CA SER A 475 -2.65 -59.73 32.41
C SER A 475 -2.66 -59.16 30.99
N HIS A 476 -3.30 -58.00 30.81
CA HIS A 476 -3.23 -57.22 29.56
C HIS A 476 -1.88 -56.51 29.39
N GLN A 477 -0.98 -56.60 30.38
CA GLN A 477 0.40 -56.12 30.27
C GLN A 477 1.24 -57.09 29.42
N PRO A 478 2.30 -56.62 28.73
CA PRO A 478 3.22 -57.49 28.00
C PRO A 478 3.77 -58.61 28.88
N ALA A 479 3.98 -59.80 28.32
CA ALA A 479 4.56 -60.92 29.06
C ALA A 479 5.90 -60.52 29.72
N GLU A 480 6.20 -61.11 30.87
CA GLU A 480 7.43 -60.84 31.67
C GLU A 480 7.49 -59.43 32.28
N THR A 481 6.38 -58.70 32.27
CA THR A 481 6.22 -57.43 33.00
C THR A 481 5.80 -57.69 34.43
N ILE A 482 6.38 -56.97 35.39
CA ILE A 482 5.98 -57.05 36.80
C ILE A 482 4.62 -56.38 36.98
N ILE A 483 3.64 -57.10 37.52
CA ILE A 483 2.27 -56.61 37.75
C ILE A 483 1.98 -56.36 39.21
N ALA A 484 2.76 -56.97 40.10
CA ALA A 484 2.65 -56.78 41.54
C ALA A 484 4.04 -56.92 42.16
N GLN A 485 4.25 -56.19 43.26
CA GLN A 485 5.44 -56.30 44.09
C GLN A 485 5.06 -56.27 45.57
N GLU A 486 5.85 -56.96 46.38
CA GLU A 486 5.76 -56.88 47.84
C GLU A 486 7.17 -56.82 48.46
N PRO A 487 7.46 -55.84 49.35
CA PRO A 487 6.58 -54.74 49.80
C PRO A 487 6.19 -53.75 48.70
N ALA A 488 5.05 -53.07 48.88
CA ALA A 488 4.55 -52.07 47.94
C ALA A 488 5.60 -50.95 47.71
N ALA A 489 5.57 -50.33 46.54
CA ALA A 489 6.48 -49.24 46.19
C ALA A 489 6.40 -48.09 47.21
N GLY A 490 7.53 -47.48 47.55
CA GLY A 490 7.60 -46.40 48.52
C GLY A 490 7.65 -46.84 49.98
N THR A 491 7.58 -48.15 50.27
CA THR A 491 7.70 -48.69 51.62
C THR A 491 9.14 -48.52 52.11
N GLN A 492 9.32 -47.98 53.32
CA GLN A 492 10.63 -47.93 53.97
C GLN A 492 11.00 -49.30 54.52
N THR A 493 12.15 -49.83 54.11
CA THR A 493 12.64 -51.13 54.55
C THR A 493 14.10 -51.07 54.97
N ALA A 494 14.58 -52.11 55.65
CA ALA A 494 15.97 -52.21 56.06
C ALA A 494 16.89 -52.44 54.85
N GLN A 495 18.14 -52.01 54.97
CA GLN A 495 19.19 -52.29 53.99
C GLN A 495 19.35 -53.82 53.84
N ALA A 496 19.43 -54.33 52.60
CA ALA A 496 19.39 -55.76 52.23
C ALA A 496 18.03 -56.48 52.34
N ALA A 497 16.91 -55.76 52.38
CA ALA A 497 15.58 -56.38 52.31
C ALA A 497 15.30 -57.06 50.95
N HIS A 498 14.33 -57.98 50.97
CA HIS A 498 13.97 -58.83 49.85
C HIS A 498 12.61 -58.42 49.26
N VAL A 499 12.54 -58.21 47.93
CA VAL A 499 11.33 -57.83 47.19
C VAL A 499 10.83 -59.02 46.37
N ARG A 500 9.57 -59.39 46.54
CA ARG A 500 8.89 -60.43 45.76
C ARG A 500 8.12 -59.76 44.63
N VAL A 501 8.21 -60.28 43.41
CA VAL A 501 7.51 -59.73 42.25
C VAL A 501 6.70 -60.81 41.52
N THR A 502 5.50 -60.47 41.08
CA THR A 502 4.63 -61.33 40.28
C THR A 502 4.69 -60.86 38.82
N LEU A 503 4.93 -61.78 37.89
CA LEU A 503 5.06 -61.48 36.47
C LEU A 503 3.75 -61.73 35.70
N ALA A 504 3.54 -60.94 34.65
CA ALA A 504 2.45 -61.10 33.70
C ALA A 504 2.72 -62.29 32.75
N THR A 505 1.71 -63.13 32.57
CA THR A 505 1.53 -63.92 31.34
C THR A 505 0.58 -63.20 30.40
N ALA A 506 0.91 -63.18 29.11
CA ALA A 506 0.04 -62.61 28.09
C ALA A 506 -1.28 -63.39 28.02
N ILE A 507 -2.41 -62.67 27.93
CA ILE A 507 -3.70 -63.26 27.57
C ILE A 507 -3.65 -63.58 26.08
N LEU A 508 -3.86 -64.85 25.73
CA LEU A 508 -3.83 -65.31 24.35
C LEU A 508 -5.23 -65.26 23.73
N THR A 509 -5.30 -64.75 22.51
CA THR A 509 -6.48 -64.76 21.64
C THR A 509 -6.13 -65.41 20.30
N PHE A 510 -7.13 -65.81 19.53
CA PHE A 510 -6.92 -66.41 18.21
C PHE A 510 -6.98 -65.33 17.12
N VAL A 511 -6.05 -65.40 16.17
CA VAL A 511 -6.13 -64.56 14.97
C VAL A 511 -7.33 -65.03 14.11
N PRO A 512 -8.34 -64.19 13.85
CA PRO A 512 -9.45 -64.57 12.99
C PRO A 512 -8.98 -64.81 11.55
N ASP A 513 -9.73 -65.62 10.80
CA ASP A 513 -9.52 -65.73 9.35
C ASP A 513 -10.09 -64.49 8.65
N LEU A 514 -9.22 -63.72 8.01
CA LEU A 514 -9.50 -62.46 7.35
C LEU A 514 -9.38 -62.56 5.83
N VAL A 515 -8.75 -63.62 5.31
CA VAL A 515 -8.55 -63.82 3.87
C VAL A 515 -9.90 -63.95 3.18
N GLY A 516 -10.07 -63.25 2.06
CA GLY A 516 -11.32 -63.18 1.30
C GLY A 516 -12.37 -62.22 1.86
N LYS A 517 -12.14 -61.59 3.02
CA LYS A 517 -13.03 -60.54 3.56
C LYS A 517 -12.66 -59.17 3.01
N THR A 518 -13.60 -58.23 3.06
CA THR A 518 -13.29 -56.82 2.80
C THR A 518 -12.38 -56.28 3.91
N TYR A 519 -11.48 -55.37 3.56
CA TYR A 519 -10.55 -54.72 4.48
C TYR A 519 -11.30 -54.10 5.68
N GLU A 520 -12.42 -53.42 5.44
CA GLU A 520 -13.26 -52.86 6.51
C GLU A 520 -13.79 -53.94 7.49
N LEU A 521 -14.35 -55.04 6.96
CA LEU A 521 -14.76 -56.17 7.81
C LEU A 521 -13.57 -56.79 8.55
N ALA A 522 -12.40 -56.87 7.93
CA ALA A 522 -11.21 -57.41 8.57
C ALA A 522 -10.74 -56.54 9.75
N ARG A 523 -10.85 -55.20 9.64
CA ARG A 523 -10.59 -54.26 10.73
C ARG A 523 -11.51 -54.50 11.92
N GLU A 524 -12.80 -54.61 11.67
CA GLU A 524 -13.80 -54.86 12.72
C GLU A 524 -13.56 -56.20 13.42
N LEU A 525 -13.23 -57.25 12.66
CA LEU A 525 -12.92 -58.57 13.22
C LEU A 525 -11.64 -58.59 14.04
N LEU A 526 -10.59 -57.88 13.63
CA LEU A 526 -9.38 -57.73 14.43
C LEU A 526 -9.69 -57.03 15.76
N LYS A 527 -10.42 -55.91 15.69
CA LYS A 527 -10.83 -55.15 16.87
C LYS A 527 -11.68 -55.98 17.83
N SER A 528 -12.65 -56.73 17.33
CA SER A 528 -13.52 -57.58 18.17
C SER A 528 -12.78 -58.74 18.83
N ASN A 529 -11.67 -59.20 18.25
CA ASN A 529 -10.81 -60.25 18.81
C ASN A 529 -9.65 -59.67 19.64
N LEU A 530 -9.70 -58.37 19.96
CA LEU A 530 -8.69 -57.66 20.74
C LEU A 530 -7.29 -57.70 20.07
N LEU A 531 -7.24 -57.70 18.74
CA LEU A 531 -6.02 -57.64 17.93
C LEU A 531 -5.89 -56.27 17.26
N GLY A 532 -4.65 -55.87 16.99
CA GLY A 532 -4.37 -54.65 16.24
C GLY A 532 -4.24 -54.93 14.74
N LEU A 533 -4.42 -53.89 13.94
CA LEU A 533 -4.14 -53.92 12.50
C LEU A 533 -2.82 -53.20 12.24
N ALA A 534 -1.91 -53.81 11.49
CA ALA A 534 -0.74 -53.11 10.98
C ALA A 534 -1.15 -52.25 9.77
N GLU A 535 -1.03 -50.92 9.90
CA GLU A 535 -1.33 -49.96 8.85
C GLU A 535 -0.05 -49.29 8.30
N PRO A 536 -0.02 -48.94 6.99
CA PRO A 536 -1.00 -49.29 5.95
C PRO A 536 -0.88 -50.77 5.50
N PRO A 537 -1.93 -51.35 4.86
CA PRO A 537 -1.83 -52.70 4.31
C PRO A 537 -0.90 -52.72 3.09
N THR A 538 -0.39 -53.90 2.76
CA THR A 538 0.35 -54.11 1.50
C THR A 538 -0.65 -54.24 0.35
N GLU A 539 -0.55 -53.41 -0.69
CA GLU A 539 -1.46 -53.46 -1.83
C GLU A 539 -0.89 -54.32 -2.97
N VAL A 540 -1.74 -55.16 -3.57
CA VAL A 540 -1.40 -55.98 -4.74
C VAL A 540 -2.48 -55.81 -5.80
N GLU A 541 -2.10 -55.43 -7.02
CA GLU A 541 -3.02 -55.33 -8.16
C GLU A 541 -3.48 -56.73 -8.59
N THR A 542 -4.80 -56.94 -8.65
CA THR A 542 -5.40 -58.22 -9.04
C THR A 542 -6.53 -58.02 -10.04
N PRO A 543 -6.58 -58.80 -11.14
CA PRO A 543 -7.62 -58.62 -12.18
C PRO A 543 -8.99 -59.13 -11.74
N ASP A 544 -9.03 -60.18 -10.91
CA ASP A 544 -10.25 -60.97 -10.65
C ASP A 544 -10.75 -60.89 -9.21
N VAL A 545 -10.04 -60.17 -8.33
CA VAL A 545 -10.43 -60.00 -6.92
C VAL A 545 -10.99 -58.59 -6.71
N PRO A 546 -12.19 -58.45 -6.11
CA PRO A 546 -12.75 -57.14 -5.79
C PRO A 546 -11.77 -56.29 -4.97
N PRO A 547 -11.59 -55.01 -5.30
CA PRO A 547 -10.70 -54.12 -4.57
C PRO A 547 -11.07 -54.01 -3.10
N GLY A 548 -10.04 -53.92 -2.25
CA GLY A 548 -10.20 -53.92 -0.81
C GLY A 548 -10.46 -55.30 -0.21
N THR A 549 -10.39 -56.39 -0.97
CA THR A 549 -10.43 -57.75 -0.41
C THR A 549 -9.05 -58.13 0.16
N VAL A 550 -9.01 -58.72 1.34
CA VAL A 550 -7.78 -59.24 1.95
C VAL A 550 -7.33 -60.50 1.22
N LEU A 551 -6.11 -60.49 0.68
CA LEU A 551 -5.46 -61.58 -0.04
C LEU A 551 -4.61 -62.45 0.89
N ALA A 552 -3.99 -61.84 1.90
CA ALA A 552 -3.17 -62.54 2.87
C ALA A 552 -3.17 -61.80 4.21
N GLN A 553 -2.88 -62.53 5.28
CA GLN A 553 -2.69 -62.00 6.63
C GLN A 553 -1.44 -62.61 7.28
N GLN A 554 -0.81 -61.86 8.17
CA GLN A 554 0.24 -62.33 9.08
C GLN A 554 0.04 -61.68 10.45
N PRO A 555 -0.03 -62.42 11.57
CA PRO A 555 0.07 -63.89 11.68
C PRO A 555 -1.11 -64.63 11.02
N VAL A 556 -0.97 -65.94 10.80
CA VAL A 556 -1.94 -66.71 9.99
C VAL A 556 -3.24 -66.98 10.77
N ALA A 557 -4.32 -67.31 10.07
CA ALA A 557 -5.60 -67.59 10.69
C ALA A 557 -5.51 -68.73 11.72
N ASN A 558 -6.21 -68.56 12.84
CA ASN A 558 -6.25 -69.44 14.00
C ASN A 558 -4.93 -69.61 14.76
N GLU A 559 -3.92 -68.77 14.47
CA GLU A 559 -2.72 -68.69 15.30
C GLU A 559 -3.07 -68.08 16.67
N GLN A 560 -2.54 -68.65 17.76
CA GLN A 560 -2.69 -68.05 19.09
C GLN A 560 -1.62 -67.00 19.28
N VAL A 561 -2.06 -65.77 19.57
CA VAL A 561 -1.18 -64.63 19.78
C VAL A 561 -1.64 -63.84 21.00
N ALA A 562 -0.77 -63.00 21.55
CA ALA A 562 -1.16 -62.12 22.63
C ALA A 562 -2.22 -61.11 22.15
N GLU A 563 -3.15 -60.73 23.02
CA GLU A 563 -4.00 -59.56 22.80
C GLU A 563 -3.16 -58.34 22.41
N GLY A 564 -3.66 -57.55 21.45
CA GLY A 564 -2.99 -56.38 20.89
C GLY A 564 -1.98 -56.67 19.79
N THR A 565 -1.71 -57.95 19.45
CA THR A 565 -0.79 -58.31 18.36
C THR A 565 -1.26 -57.66 17.04
N LEU A 566 -0.33 -57.02 16.33
CA LEU A 566 -0.60 -56.38 15.05
C LEU A 566 -0.66 -57.42 13.93
N VAL A 567 -1.79 -57.46 13.22
CA VAL A 567 -1.98 -58.32 12.05
C VAL A 567 -1.76 -57.48 10.79
N ALA A 568 -0.75 -57.83 10.01
CA ALA A 568 -0.48 -57.24 8.71
C ALA A 568 -1.35 -57.88 7.64
N LEU A 569 -1.97 -57.06 6.79
CA LEU A 569 -2.84 -57.51 5.71
C LEU A 569 -2.25 -57.14 4.34
N THR A 570 -2.42 -58.04 3.38
CA THR A 570 -2.25 -57.76 1.95
C THR A 570 -3.63 -57.62 1.33
N VAL A 571 -3.91 -56.55 0.59
CA VAL A 571 -5.23 -56.27 0.01
C VAL A 571 -5.17 -56.11 -1.51
N ALA A 572 -6.25 -56.53 -2.18
CA ALA A 572 -6.44 -56.41 -3.62
C ALA A 572 -6.71 -54.96 -4.04
N THR A 573 -6.09 -54.53 -5.14
CA THR A 573 -6.40 -53.26 -5.83
C THR A 573 -6.70 -53.51 -7.31
N LEU A 574 -7.36 -52.55 -7.97
CA LEU A 574 -7.70 -52.67 -9.41
C LEU A 574 -6.43 -52.63 -10.27
N VAL A 575 -6.32 -53.57 -11.20
CA VAL A 575 -5.34 -53.49 -12.29
C VAL A 575 -5.66 -52.28 -13.16
N ARG A 576 -4.66 -51.43 -13.39
CA ARG A 576 -4.76 -50.28 -14.30
C ARG A 576 -3.98 -50.54 -15.57
N VAL A 577 -4.55 -50.17 -16.71
CA VAL A 577 -3.95 -50.28 -18.04
C VAL A 577 -3.39 -48.92 -18.46
N THR A 578 -2.22 -48.93 -19.10
CA THR A 578 -1.57 -47.74 -19.63
C THR A 578 -2.18 -47.34 -20.98
N VAL A 579 -2.59 -46.08 -21.12
CA VAL A 579 -3.10 -45.52 -22.39
C VAL A 579 -1.94 -45.38 -23.39
N PRO A 580 -2.02 -45.99 -24.60
CA PRO A 580 -0.95 -45.90 -25.60
C PRO A 580 -0.92 -44.53 -26.29
N ASN A 581 0.16 -44.24 -27.03
CA ASN A 581 0.23 -43.07 -27.90
C ASN A 581 -0.43 -43.34 -29.27
N LEU A 582 -1.52 -42.61 -29.54
CA LEU A 582 -2.37 -42.70 -30.72
C LEU A 582 -2.11 -41.58 -31.72
N VAL A 583 -1.36 -40.53 -31.35
CA VAL A 583 -1.11 -39.36 -32.21
C VAL A 583 -0.43 -39.78 -33.51
N GLY A 584 -0.95 -39.28 -34.64
CA GLY A 584 -0.49 -39.62 -35.99
C GLY A 584 -1.04 -40.94 -36.56
N GLN A 585 -1.68 -41.78 -35.75
CA GLN A 585 -2.37 -42.99 -36.23
C GLN A 585 -3.69 -42.64 -36.89
N THR A 586 -4.23 -43.54 -37.70
CA THR A 586 -5.62 -43.43 -38.18
C THR A 586 -6.60 -43.85 -37.09
N ARG A 587 -7.86 -43.41 -37.18
CA ARG A 587 -8.93 -43.84 -36.26
C ARG A 587 -9.00 -45.36 -36.10
N ALA A 588 -8.90 -46.11 -37.20
CA ALA A 588 -8.99 -47.57 -37.19
C ALA A 588 -7.79 -48.23 -36.49
N GLN A 589 -6.58 -47.67 -36.67
CA GLN A 589 -5.38 -48.14 -35.97
C GLN A 589 -5.48 -47.85 -34.46
N ALA A 590 -5.93 -46.66 -34.10
CA ALA A 590 -6.13 -46.26 -32.72
C ALA A 590 -7.17 -47.14 -32.02
N GLU A 591 -8.29 -47.43 -32.67
CA GLU A 591 -9.33 -48.31 -32.15
C GLU A 591 -8.82 -49.74 -31.92
N ALA A 592 -8.10 -50.32 -32.88
CA ALA A 592 -7.54 -51.67 -32.74
C ALA A 592 -6.54 -51.77 -31.57
N LEU A 593 -5.68 -50.76 -31.42
CA LEU A 593 -4.69 -50.72 -30.35
C LEU A 593 -5.35 -50.57 -28.96
N LEU A 594 -6.38 -49.73 -28.86
CA LEU A 594 -7.14 -49.57 -27.62
C LEU A 594 -7.91 -50.86 -27.27
N GLN A 595 -8.56 -51.50 -28.23
CA GLN A 595 -9.27 -52.77 -28.03
C GLN A 595 -8.34 -53.88 -27.52
N GLN A 596 -7.12 -53.99 -28.05
CA GLN A 596 -6.13 -54.97 -27.57
C GLN A 596 -5.77 -54.78 -26.10
N LEU A 597 -5.78 -53.53 -25.63
CA LEU A 597 -5.49 -53.15 -24.25
C LEU A 597 -6.75 -53.14 -23.37
N GLY A 598 -7.91 -53.53 -23.91
CA GLY A 598 -9.19 -53.49 -23.20
C GLY A 598 -9.69 -52.07 -22.92
N LEU A 599 -9.25 -51.07 -23.69
CA LEU A 599 -9.74 -49.69 -23.64
C LEU A 599 -10.75 -49.44 -24.76
N ALA A 600 -11.66 -48.48 -24.56
CA ALA A 600 -12.65 -48.11 -25.55
C ALA A 600 -12.27 -46.79 -26.23
N LEU A 601 -12.51 -46.65 -27.54
CA LEU A 601 -12.43 -45.36 -28.22
C LEU A 601 -13.79 -44.65 -28.15
N ASN A 602 -13.81 -43.34 -27.89
CA ASN A 602 -15.05 -42.56 -27.96
C ASN A 602 -15.61 -42.61 -29.40
N PRO A 603 -16.87 -43.04 -29.61
CA PRO A 603 -17.45 -43.11 -30.95
C PRO A 603 -17.63 -41.73 -31.61
N GLN A 604 -17.75 -40.66 -30.81
CA GLN A 604 -17.81 -39.29 -31.28
C GLN A 604 -16.39 -38.72 -31.28
N VAL A 605 -15.87 -38.42 -32.48
CA VAL A 605 -14.55 -37.84 -32.66
C VAL A 605 -14.69 -36.38 -33.07
N ASN A 606 -13.93 -35.50 -32.43
CA ASN A 606 -13.85 -34.12 -32.85
C ASN A 606 -12.87 -34.00 -34.03
N GLU A 607 -13.08 -33.02 -34.88
CA GLU A 607 -12.19 -32.75 -36.01
C GLU A 607 -11.55 -31.36 -35.88
N ARG A 608 -10.31 -31.25 -36.36
CA ARG A 608 -9.57 -30.00 -36.41
C ARG A 608 -9.00 -29.80 -37.81
N THR A 609 -9.15 -28.60 -38.37
CA THR A 609 -8.70 -28.33 -39.74
C THR A 609 -7.17 -28.20 -39.83
N THR A 610 -6.58 -28.79 -40.87
CA THR A 610 -5.16 -28.62 -41.24
C THR A 610 -5.01 -28.43 -42.76
N ASP A 611 -3.95 -27.76 -43.19
CA ASP A 611 -3.56 -27.66 -44.61
C ASP A 611 -2.50 -28.73 -45.00
N VAL A 612 -2.08 -29.58 -44.05
CA VAL A 612 -1.14 -30.68 -44.30
C VAL A 612 -1.90 -31.89 -44.84
N LEU A 613 -1.81 -32.11 -46.16
CA LEU A 613 -2.46 -33.24 -46.86
C LEU A 613 -2.22 -34.60 -46.21
N GLY A 614 -1.00 -34.84 -45.69
CA GLY A 614 -0.61 -36.10 -45.06
C GLY A 614 -1.30 -36.37 -43.73
N ASP A 615 -1.93 -35.38 -43.10
CA ASP A 615 -2.54 -35.52 -41.78
C ASP A 615 -4.04 -35.86 -41.85
N ASP A 616 -4.68 -35.80 -43.02
CA ASP A 616 -6.12 -36.06 -43.15
C ASP A 616 -6.52 -37.41 -42.52
N GLY A 617 -7.48 -37.36 -41.60
CA GLY A 617 -8.01 -38.52 -40.88
C GLY A 617 -7.07 -39.13 -39.82
N ARG A 618 -5.93 -38.50 -39.51
CA ARG A 618 -5.00 -38.93 -38.45
C ARG A 618 -5.28 -38.24 -37.13
N VAL A 619 -4.97 -38.91 -36.03
CA VAL A 619 -5.12 -38.37 -34.67
C VAL A 619 -4.21 -37.17 -34.47
N ALA A 620 -4.82 -36.01 -34.24
CA ALA A 620 -4.17 -34.77 -33.85
C ALA A 620 -3.84 -34.77 -32.35
N GLU A 621 -4.78 -35.26 -31.55
CA GLU A 621 -4.74 -35.19 -30.09
C GLU A 621 -5.52 -36.36 -29.50
N GLN A 622 -5.14 -36.78 -28.29
CA GLN A 622 -5.86 -37.77 -27.52
C GLN A 622 -6.07 -37.30 -26.07
N THR A 623 -7.12 -37.79 -25.43
CA THR A 623 -7.36 -37.64 -24.00
C THR A 623 -7.95 -38.94 -23.45
N PRO A 624 -7.39 -39.55 -22.38
CA PRO A 624 -6.22 -39.12 -21.61
C PRO A 624 -4.91 -39.14 -22.39
N ALA A 625 -3.92 -38.38 -21.89
CA ALA A 625 -2.58 -38.31 -22.48
C ALA A 625 -1.90 -39.70 -22.51
N PRO A 626 -0.95 -39.93 -23.44
CA PRO A 626 -0.16 -41.16 -23.45
C PRO A 626 0.46 -41.47 -22.08
N ASP A 627 0.64 -42.76 -21.79
CA ASP A 627 1.20 -43.31 -20.56
C ASP A 627 0.35 -43.13 -19.28
N THR A 628 -0.84 -42.52 -19.39
CA THR A 628 -1.79 -42.41 -18.28
C THR A 628 -2.30 -43.80 -17.88
N ARG A 629 -2.31 -44.13 -16.59
CA ARG A 629 -2.90 -45.37 -16.06
C ARG A 629 -4.39 -45.20 -15.78
N VAL A 630 -5.22 -45.92 -16.52
CA VAL A 630 -6.69 -45.89 -16.40
C VAL A 630 -7.24 -47.28 -16.10
N LEU A 631 -8.51 -47.39 -15.74
CA LEU A 631 -9.14 -48.69 -15.57
C LEU A 631 -9.37 -49.36 -16.94
N PRO A 632 -9.28 -50.70 -17.04
CA PRO A 632 -9.82 -51.43 -18.17
C PRO A 632 -11.26 -50.96 -18.50
N GLY A 633 -11.56 -50.80 -19.78
CA GLY A 633 -12.83 -50.30 -20.30
C GLY A 633 -12.94 -48.77 -20.35
N SER A 634 -11.96 -48.03 -19.82
CA SER A 634 -11.98 -46.56 -19.89
C SER A 634 -11.99 -46.07 -21.34
N THR A 635 -12.73 -44.99 -21.57
CA THR A 635 -12.87 -44.37 -22.89
C THR A 635 -11.73 -43.38 -23.16
N VAL A 636 -11.13 -43.49 -24.34
CA VAL A 636 -10.14 -42.53 -24.86
C VAL A 636 -10.81 -41.71 -25.96
N GLU A 637 -10.74 -40.39 -25.82
CA GLU A 637 -11.20 -39.41 -26.80
C GLU A 637 -10.05 -39.04 -27.73
N ILE A 638 -10.36 -38.85 -29.01
CA ILE A 638 -9.38 -38.39 -30.00
C ILE A 638 -9.94 -37.21 -30.79
N VAL A 639 -9.04 -36.34 -31.22
CA VAL A 639 -9.30 -35.31 -32.23
C VAL A 639 -8.61 -35.74 -33.50
N LEU A 640 -9.31 -35.75 -34.63
CA LEU A 640 -8.75 -36.05 -35.94
C LEU A 640 -8.40 -34.76 -36.69
N TRP A 641 -7.30 -34.76 -37.42
CA TRP A 641 -7.05 -33.77 -38.44
C TRP A 641 -8.01 -33.97 -39.62
N ASN A 642 -8.55 -32.88 -40.14
CA ASN A 642 -9.44 -32.84 -41.30
C ASN A 642 -8.89 -31.83 -42.31
N VAL A 643 -8.55 -32.29 -43.51
CA VAL A 643 -8.14 -31.40 -44.60
C VAL A 643 -9.39 -31.03 -45.40
N PRO A 644 -9.68 -29.73 -45.61
CA PRO A 644 -10.89 -29.31 -46.33
C PRO A 644 -11.01 -29.94 -47.72
N ARG A 645 -12.22 -30.39 -48.07
CA ARG A 645 -12.54 -30.98 -49.38
C ARG A 645 -13.08 -29.92 -50.33
N VAL A 646 -12.58 -29.93 -51.56
CA VAL A 646 -12.93 -28.98 -52.63
C VAL A 646 -13.34 -29.73 -53.89
N THR A 647 -14.21 -29.14 -54.69
CA THR A 647 -14.67 -29.73 -55.95
C THR A 647 -13.69 -29.41 -57.07
N VAL A 648 -13.27 -30.44 -57.81
CA VAL A 648 -12.35 -30.31 -58.93
C VAL A 648 -13.07 -29.62 -60.10
N PRO A 649 -12.60 -28.47 -60.60
CA PRO A 649 -13.21 -27.79 -61.74
C PRO A 649 -12.96 -28.56 -63.04
N SER A 650 -13.76 -28.28 -64.08
CA SER A 650 -13.47 -28.74 -65.43
C SER A 650 -12.39 -27.86 -66.06
N LEU A 651 -11.29 -28.48 -66.46
CA LEU A 651 -10.15 -27.83 -67.11
C LEU A 651 -10.14 -28.04 -68.63
N LEU A 652 -10.96 -28.95 -69.15
CA LEU A 652 -11.00 -29.32 -70.56
C LEU A 652 -11.22 -28.09 -71.46
N GLY A 653 -10.39 -27.96 -72.50
CA GLY A 653 -10.45 -26.85 -73.46
C GLY A 653 -9.82 -25.52 -72.97
N LEU A 654 -9.47 -25.38 -71.70
CA LEU A 654 -8.74 -24.21 -71.18
C LEU A 654 -7.27 -24.22 -71.63
N SER A 655 -6.64 -23.06 -71.70
CA SER A 655 -5.18 -22.96 -71.79
C SER A 655 -4.51 -23.34 -70.46
N GLN A 656 -3.22 -23.69 -70.48
CA GLN A 656 -2.49 -24.03 -69.26
C GLN A 656 -2.56 -22.94 -68.16
N PRO A 657 -2.42 -21.63 -68.45
CA PRO A 657 -2.57 -20.59 -67.43
C PRO A 657 -3.99 -20.47 -66.86
N GLU A 658 -5.02 -20.61 -67.70
CA GLU A 658 -6.43 -20.60 -67.27
C GLU A 658 -6.76 -21.82 -66.40
N ALA A 659 -6.25 -23.00 -66.79
CA ALA A 659 -6.40 -24.22 -66.01
C ALA A 659 -5.71 -24.11 -64.64
N LYS A 660 -4.51 -23.51 -64.57
CA LYS A 660 -3.82 -23.22 -63.32
C LYS A 660 -4.66 -22.31 -62.42
N ALA A 661 -5.16 -21.19 -62.95
CA ALA A 661 -5.97 -20.25 -62.19
C ALA A 661 -7.29 -20.89 -61.68
N ALA A 662 -7.92 -21.73 -62.50
CA ALA A 662 -9.12 -22.47 -62.10
C ALA A 662 -8.84 -23.41 -60.91
N LEU A 663 -7.72 -24.15 -60.93
CA LEU A 663 -7.30 -25.00 -59.82
C LEU A 663 -6.96 -24.19 -58.57
N GLU A 664 -6.18 -23.12 -58.70
CA GLU A 664 -5.78 -22.26 -57.57
C GLU A 664 -6.99 -21.61 -56.88
N SER A 665 -8.03 -21.24 -57.64
CA SER A 665 -9.26 -20.62 -57.10
C SER A 665 -10.02 -21.52 -56.12
N VAL A 666 -9.90 -22.84 -56.28
CA VAL A 666 -10.49 -23.83 -55.39
C VAL A 666 -9.44 -24.44 -54.45
N GLY A 667 -8.20 -23.94 -54.46
CA GLY A 667 -7.13 -24.41 -53.60
C GLY A 667 -6.49 -25.74 -54.03
N LEU A 668 -6.58 -26.12 -55.30
CA LEU A 668 -5.84 -27.24 -55.89
C LEU A 668 -4.56 -26.74 -56.57
N VAL A 669 -3.60 -27.64 -56.77
CA VAL A 669 -2.28 -27.30 -57.33
C VAL A 669 -2.13 -27.93 -58.71
N LEU A 670 -1.70 -27.17 -59.70
CA LEU A 670 -1.36 -27.73 -61.02
C LEU A 670 0.00 -28.44 -60.95
N ASP A 671 0.07 -29.68 -61.45
CA ASP A 671 1.33 -30.40 -61.62
C ASP A 671 2.22 -29.64 -62.64
N PRO A 672 3.47 -29.28 -62.28
CA PRO A 672 4.39 -28.65 -63.22
C PRO A 672 4.72 -29.52 -64.45
N GLN A 673 4.54 -30.85 -64.39
CA GLN A 673 4.79 -31.76 -65.50
C GLN A 673 3.51 -32.00 -66.33
N THR A 674 3.36 -31.27 -67.44
CA THR A 674 2.25 -31.47 -68.38
C THR A 674 2.54 -32.62 -69.34
N LEU A 675 1.53 -33.46 -69.60
CA LEU A 675 1.59 -34.46 -70.67
C LEU A 675 1.10 -33.85 -71.99
N SER A 676 1.39 -34.51 -73.12
CA SER A 676 0.92 -34.08 -74.44
C SER A 676 0.20 -35.20 -75.19
N GLN A 677 -0.83 -34.84 -75.95
CA GLN A 677 -1.58 -35.75 -76.82
C GLN A 677 -1.74 -35.15 -78.23
N ASN A 678 -1.61 -35.97 -79.27
CA ASN A 678 -1.64 -35.48 -80.66
C ASN A 678 -3.07 -35.18 -81.14
N THR A 679 -3.26 -34.06 -81.84
CA THR A 679 -4.48 -33.67 -82.56
C THR A 679 -4.16 -33.26 -84.00
N SER A 680 -5.12 -33.40 -84.92
CA SER A 680 -5.03 -32.85 -86.29
C SER A 680 -5.63 -31.44 -86.41
N ASN A 681 -6.30 -30.94 -85.37
CA ASN A 681 -6.94 -29.63 -85.36
C ASN A 681 -6.05 -28.57 -84.69
N GLN A 682 -5.67 -27.53 -85.44
CA GLN A 682 -4.80 -26.46 -84.96
C GLN A 682 -5.42 -25.64 -83.81
N ALA A 683 -6.74 -25.52 -83.74
CA ALA A 683 -7.42 -24.72 -82.72
C ALA A 683 -7.35 -25.33 -81.30
N ASP A 684 -7.09 -26.63 -81.22
CA ASP A 684 -7.02 -27.37 -79.96
C ASP A 684 -5.62 -27.32 -79.33
N VAL A 685 -4.59 -27.02 -80.13
CA VAL A 685 -3.19 -27.01 -79.68
C VAL A 685 -2.98 -26.06 -78.50
N GLY A 686 -2.34 -26.55 -77.44
CA GLY A 686 -2.09 -25.80 -76.20
C GLY A 686 -3.28 -25.73 -75.24
N ARG A 687 -4.43 -26.32 -75.59
CA ARG A 687 -5.59 -26.48 -74.70
C ARG A 687 -5.55 -27.85 -74.00
N VAL A 688 -6.18 -27.92 -72.82
CA VAL A 688 -6.26 -29.16 -72.02
C VAL A 688 -7.13 -30.19 -72.73
N ALA A 689 -6.52 -31.32 -73.05
CA ALA A 689 -7.12 -32.53 -73.60
C ALA A 689 -7.74 -33.42 -72.52
N ALA A 690 -7.05 -33.52 -71.37
CA ALA A 690 -7.45 -34.36 -70.24
C ALA A 690 -6.89 -33.80 -68.93
N GLN A 691 -7.53 -34.19 -67.82
CA GLN A 691 -7.09 -33.89 -66.45
C GLN A 691 -7.06 -35.18 -65.63
N SER A 692 -6.13 -35.29 -64.68
CA SER A 692 -5.93 -36.51 -63.89
C SER A 692 -7.06 -36.75 -62.88
N LEU A 693 -7.58 -35.69 -62.26
CA LEU A 693 -8.76 -35.75 -61.40
C LEU A 693 -9.99 -35.36 -62.21
N ALA A 694 -11.02 -36.21 -62.24
CA ALA A 694 -12.24 -35.93 -63.00
C ALA A 694 -12.95 -34.66 -62.53
N ALA A 695 -13.53 -33.91 -63.46
CA ALA A 695 -14.31 -32.72 -63.13
C ALA A 695 -15.53 -33.09 -62.27
N GLY A 696 -15.82 -32.27 -61.25
CA GLY A 696 -16.88 -32.54 -60.27
C GLY A 696 -16.48 -33.54 -59.17
N ALA A 697 -15.32 -34.19 -59.27
CA ALA A 697 -14.81 -35.03 -58.19
C ALA A 697 -14.48 -34.18 -56.95
N THR A 698 -14.53 -34.79 -55.78
CA THR A 698 -14.09 -34.16 -54.54
C THR A 698 -12.63 -34.53 -54.28
N ALA A 699 -11.79 -33.53 -54.03
CA ALA A 699 -10.38 -33.71 -53.71
C ALA A 699 -10.02 -32.93 -52.44
N LEU A 700 -8.94 -33.32 -51.75
CA LEU A 700 -8.42 -32.55 -50.63
C LEU A 700 -7.82 -31.24 -51.15
N LYS A 701 -8.07 -30.14 -50.46
CA LYS A 701 -7.40 -28.86 -50.72
C LYS A 701 -5.88 -29.07 -50.68
N GLY A 702 -5.19 -28.59 -51.71
CA GLY A 702 -3.76 -28.80 -51.94
C GLY A 702 -3.43 -29.98 -52.86
N SER A 703 -4.40 -30.81 -53.23
CA SER A 703 -4.16 -31.95 -54.14
C SER A 703 -3.63 -31.48 -55.48
N VAL A 704 -2.69 -32.26 -56.03
CA VAL A 704 -2.04 -31.98 -57.30
C VAL A 704 -2.87 -32.56 -58.45
N VAL A 705 -3.14 -31.77 -59.48
CA VAL A 705 -3.84 -32.17 -60.69
C VAL A 705 -2.89 -32.07 -61.88
N GLN A 706 -2.69 -33.18 -62.58
CA GLN A 706 -1.90 -33.25 -63.80
C GLN A 706 -2.82 -33.03 -65.01
N ILE A 707 -2.35 -32.26 -66.00
CA ILE A 707 -3.07 -32.01 -67.25
C ILE A 707 -2.32 -32.57 -68.45
N THR A 708 -3.08 -32.96 -69.46
CA THR A 708 -2.60 -33.31 -70.80
C THR A 708 -2.99 -32.21 -71.76
N LEU A 709 -2.05 -31.66 -72.53
CA LEU A 709 -2.31 -30.63 -73.54
C LEU A 709 -2.34 -31.24 -74.94
N TRP A 710 -3.17 -30.70 -75.83
CA TRP A 710 -3.11 -31.07 -77.23
C TRP A 710 -1.85 -30.48 -77.90
N GLN A 711 -1.18 -31.29 -78.70
CA GLN A 711 -0.10 -30.89 -79.60
C GLN A 711 -0.40 -31.34 -81.04
N LEU A 712 0.10 -30.63 -82.04
CA LEU A 712 -0.19 -30.97 -83.43
C LEU A 712 0.48 -32.30 -83.82
N ALA A 713 -0.28 -33.21 -84.43
CA ALA A 713 0.28 -34.45 -84.98
C ALA A 713 1.34 -34.13 -86.05
N GLN A 714 2.43 -34.89 -86.07
CA GLN A 714 3.47 -34.77 -87.09
C GLN A 714 3.60 -36.10 -87.84
N ILE A 715 3.68 -36.01 -89.16
CA ILE A 715 3.78 -37.12 -90.12
C ILE A 715 5.12 -37.03 -90.81
N ALA A 716 5.89 -38.12 -90.78
CA ALA A 716 7.16 -38.19 -91.52
C ALA A 716 6.90 -38.36 -93.02
N VAL A 717 7.55 -37.55 -93.84
CA VAL A 717 7.48 -37.64 -95.31
C VAL A 717 8.06 -38.98 -95.77
N PRO A 718 7.30 -39.83 -96.48
CA PRO A 718 7.82 -41.08 -97.04
C PRO A 718 8.89 -40.85 -98.13
N ASN A 719 9.70 -41.86 -98.41
CA ASN A 719 10.61 -41.83 -99.57
C ASN A 719 9.88 -42.30 -100.84
N LEU A 720 9.88 -41.47 -101.87
CA LEU A 720 9.16 -41.64 -103.14
C LEU A 720 10.10 -41.82 -104.33
N ILE A 721 11.39 -41.50 -104.18
CA ILE A 721 12.35 -41.54 -105.28
C ILE A 721 12.45 -42.97 -105.85
N GLY A 722 12.37 -43.09 -107.17
CA GLY A 722 12.44 -44.35 -107.91
C GLY A 722 11.13 -45.14 -107.98
N LEU A 723 10.07 -44.68 -107.29
CA LEU A 723 8.74 -45.27 -107.45
C LEU A 723 8.09 -44.79 -108.75
N ASP A 724 7.14 -45.56 -109.26
CA ASP A 724 6.22 -45.07 -110.27
C ASP A 724 5.24 -44.04 -109.68
N GLU A 725 4.66 -43.21 -110.54
CA GLU A 725 3.76 -42.12 -110.13
C GLU A 725 2.56 -42.61 -109.30
N ALA A 726 1.93 -43.72 -109.67
CA ALA A 726 0.74 -44.21 -108.99
C ALA A 726 1.07 -44.68 -107.56
N SER A 727 2.20 -45.36 -107.41
CA SER A 727 2.73 -45.77 -106.10
C SER A 727 3.06 -44.57 -105.20
N ALA A 728 3.69 -43.54 -105.74
CA ALA A 728 4.05 -42.32 -104.99
C ALA A 728 2.81 -41.54 -104.52
N LEU A 729 1.80 -41.36 -105.39
CA LEU A 729 0.53 -40.71 -105.04
C LEU A 729 -0.19 -41.44 -103.91
N ARG A 730 -0.29 -42.77 -104.01
CA ARG A 730 -0.97 -43.60 -103.02
C ARG A 730 -0.30 -43.51 -101.65
N ILE A 731 1.03 -43.67 -101.59
CA ILE A 731 1.79 -43.62 -100.32
C ILE A 731 1.63 -42.26 -99.63
N LEU A 732 1.73 -41.16 -100.37
CA LEU A 732 1.55 -39.83 -99.80
C LEU A 732 0.13 -39.62 -99.26
N THR A 733 -0.87 -40.02 -100.04
CA THR A 733 -2.29 -39.88 -99.66
C THR A 733 -2.64 -40.74 -98.46
N GLU A 734 -2.20 -42.01 -98.42
CA GLU A 734 -2.38 -42.93 -97.29
C GLU A 734 -1.65 -42.45 -96.03
N SER A 735 -0.49 -41.79 -96.20
CA SER A 735 0.22 -41.15 -95.09
C SER A 735 -0.44 -39.85 -94.63
N GLY A 736 -1.56 -39.44 -95.24
CA GLY A 736 -2.27 -38.21 -94.88
C GLY A 736 -1.55 -36.94 -95.33
N LEU A 737 -0.63 -37.01 -96.29
CA LEU A 737 0.05 -35.88 -96.90
C LEU A 737 -0.57 -35.57 -98.27
N ASN A 738 -0.46 -34.33 -98.72
CA ASN A 738 -1.08 -33.88 -99.97
C ASN A 738 -0.07 -33.94 -101.14
N PRO A 739 -0.17 -34.93 -102.06
CA PRO A 739 0.77 -35.03 -103.16
C PRO A 739 0.66 -33.88 -104.17
N ARG A 740 1.80 -33.32 -104.60
CA ARG A 740 1.90 -32.31 -105.68
C ARG A 740 2.83 -32.79 -106.78
N ARG A 741 2.26 -33.34 -107.84
CA ARG A 741 3.01 -33.93 -108.95
C ARG A 741 3.46 -32.88 -109.97
N ALA A 742 4.68 -33.00 -110.49
CA ALA A 742 5.23 -32.13 -111.53
C ALA A 742 5.93 -32.95 -112.64
N ASN A 743 5.91 -32.46 -113.88
CA ASN A 743 6.70 -33.04 -114.99
C ASN A 743 8.18 -32.65 -114.87
N ARG A 744 9.07 -33.61 -115.11
CA ARG A 744 10.50 -33.40 -115.32
C ARG A 744 10.87 -33.80 -116.73
N LEU A 745 11.31 -32.85 -117.55
CA LEU A 745 11.71 -33.15 -118.91
C LEU A 745 13.02 -33.95 -118.90
N VAL A 746 13.01 -35.13 -119.51
CA VAL A 746 14.15 -36.03 -119.61
C VAL A 746 14.39 -36.43 -121.06
N THR A 747 15.65 -36.64 -121.42
CA THR A 747 16.06 -37.18 -122.73
C THR A 747 16.29 -38.70 -122.68
N ASP A 748 16.45 -39.27 -121.48
CA ASP A 748 16.59 -40.71 -121.27
C ASP A 748 15.20 -41.34 -121.10
N ALA A 749 14.85 -42.24 -122.01
CA ALA A 749 13.56 -42.93 -121.99
C ALA A 749 13.37 -43.84 -120.77
N THR A 750 14.44 -44.32 -120.12
CA THR A 750 14.34 -45.18 -118.93
C THR A 750 13.89 -44.43 -117.67
N GLN A 751 13.99 -43.10 -117.67
CA GLN A 751 13.55 -42.25 -116.57
C GLN A 751 12.10 -41.79 -116.72
N ALA A 752 11.49 -42.03 -117.90
CA ALA A 752 10.11 -41.66 -118.14
C ALA A 752 9.17 -42.47 -117.23
N GLY A 753 8.28 -41.77 -116.51
CA GLY A 753 7.27 -42.38 -115.64
C GLY A 753 7.69 -42.70 -114.19
N PHE A 754 8.96 -42.50 -113.81
CA PHE A 754 9.43 -42.68 -112.43
C PHE A 754 9.69 -41.36 -111.71
N VAL A 755 9.55 -41.35 -110.38
CA VAL A 755 9.82 -40.19 -109.52
C VAL A 755 11.33 -39.98 -109.38
N LEU A 756 11.80 -38.79 -109.72
CA LEU A 756 13.22 -38.43 -109.73
C LEU A 756 13.62 -37.51 -108.59
N ASP A 757 12.70 -36.66 -108.15
CA ASP A 757 12.89 -35.75 -107.03
C ASP A 757 11.63 -35.64 -106.17
N GLN A 758 11.82 -35.40 -104.87
CA GLN A 758 10.75 -35.07 -103.94
C GLN A 758 11.17 -33.90 -103.04
N LYS A 759 10.19 -33.14 -102.57
CA LYS A 759 10.38 -32.08 -101.58
C LYS A 759 9.12 -31.91 -100.73
N PRO A 760 9.22 -31.92 -99.38
CA PRO A 760 10.45 -32.11 -98.58
C PRO A 760 11.08 -33.51 -98.72
N ALA A 761 12.33 -33.64 -98.31
CA ALA A 761 13.05 -34.92 -98.35
C ALA A 761 12.39 -35.94 -97.40
N ALA A 762 12.60 -37.22 -97.68
CA ALA A 762 12.08 -38.29 -96.85
C ALA A 762 12.54 -38.14 -95.38
N GLY A 763 11.66 -38.43 -94.43
CA GLY A 763 11.89 -38.28 -93.00
C GLY A 763 11.59 -36.88 -92.43
N ALA A 764 11.35 -35.86 -93.26
CA ALA A 764 10.91 -34.55 -92.77
C ALA A 764 9.56 -34.67 -92.03
N LEU A 765 9.42 -34.03 -90.88
CA LEU A 765 8.18 -34.05 -90.10
C LEU A 765 7.27 -32.90 -90.55
N LEU A 766 6.10 -33.25 -91.06
CA LEU A 766 5.10 -32.29 -91.53
C LEU A 766 3.77 -32.48 -90.81
N SER A 767 2.98 -31.42 -90.75
CA SER A 767 1.60 -31.53 -90.28
C SER A 767 0.75 -32.36 -91.26
N PRO A 768 -0.27 -33.10 -90.78
CA PRO A 768 -1.26 -33.73 -91.65
C PRO A 768 -1.80 -32.77 -92.72
N GLY A 769 -1.93 -33.25 -93.95
CA GLY A 769 -2.40 -32.49 -95.12
C GLY A 769 -1.34 -31.57 -95.76
N ALA A 770 -0.13 -31.48 -95.20
CA ALA A 770 0.95 -30.70 -95.79
C ALA A 770 1.32 -31.25 -97.18
N ALA A 771 1.68 -30.33 -98.08
CA ALA A 771 2.02 -30.67 -99.45
C ALA A 771 3.41 -31.30 -99.56
N VAL A 772 3.50 -32.44 -100.26
CA VAL A 772 4.78 -33.03 -100.68
C VAL A 772 4.81 -33.04 -102.21
N ALA A 773 5.72 -32.25 -102.77
CA ALA A 773 5.91 -32.18 -104.21
C ALA A 773 6.85 -33.28 -104.68
N PHE A 774 6.57 -33.89 -105.84
CA PHE A 774 7.47 -34.85 -106.47
C PHE A 774 7.44 -34.75 -108.01
N GLY A 775 8.59 -34.97 -108.64
CA GLY A 775 8.79 -34.82 -110.09
C GLY A 775 8.88 -36.15 -110.84
N VAL A 776 8.12 -36.31 -111.92
CA VAL A 776 8.06 -37.52 -112.76
C VAL A 776 8.60 -37.25 -114.18
N GLY A 777 9.45 -38.13 -114.73
CA GLY A 777 10.09 -37.94 -116.04
C GLY A 777 9.15 -37.99 -117.28
N VAL A 778 9.27 -37.06 -118.25
CA VAL A 778 8.55 -36.98 -119.56
C VAL A 778 9.44 -36.43 -120.73
N ILE A 779 9.26 -36.83 -122.00
CA ILE A 779 10.10 -36.47 -123.18
C ILE A 779 9.53 -35.26 -123.99
N ALA A 780 10.36 -34.36 -124.58
CA ALA A 780 9.94 -33.10 -125.28
C ALA A 780 10.01 -33.14 -126.84
N ALA A 781 9.11 -32.40 -127.56
CA ALA A 781 9.09 -32.28 -129.03
C ALA A 781 8.89 -30.83 -129.60
N PHE A 782 9.71 -30.45 -130.60
CA PHE A 782 9.76 -29.27 -131.52
C PHE A 782 9.90 -27.81 -130.97
N PRO A 783 11.07 -27.14 -131.13
CA PRO A 783 11.33 -25.77 -130.64
C PRO A 783 11.12 -24.59 -131.64
N GLU A 784 10.79 -24.84 -132.90
CA GLU A 784 10.82 -23.85 -134.01
C GLU A 784 9.72 -22.74 -133.94
N LEU A 785 8.67 -22.90 -133.11
CA LEU A 785 7.46 -22.05 -133.10
C LEU A 785 7.55 -20.81 -132.17
N ARG A 786 8.74 -20.22 -131.96
CA ARG A 786 8.91 -19.11 -131.01
C ARG A 786 8.80 -17.72 -131.66
N CYS A 787 8.20 -16.78 -130.94
CA CYS A 787 8.23 -15.32 -131.17
C CYS A 787 7.44 -14.75 -132.36
N LEU A 788 6.37 -15.41 -132.81
CA LEU A 788 5.42 -14.83 -133.78
C LEU A 788 4.26 -14.10 -133.08
N LEU A 789 3.72 -13.05 -133.70
CA LEU A 789 2.46 -12.43 -133.27
C LEU A 789 1.31 -13.42 -133.47
N ARG A 790 0.26 -13.37 -132.63
CA ARG A 790 -0.78 -14.42 -132.59
C ARG A 790 -1.41 -14.67 -133.96
N ASP A 791 -1.66 -13.62 -134.73
CA ASP A 791 -2.26 -13.74 -136.06
C ASP A 791 -1.28 -14.36 -137.08
N GLU A 792 0.03 -14.14 -136.91
CA GLU A 792 1.09 -14.76 -137.73
C GLU A 792 1.32 -16.23 -137.37
N ALA A 793 1.27 -16.57 -136.07
CA ALA A 793 1.33 -17.95 -135.60
C ALA A 793 0.10 -18.75 -136.08
N ALA A 794 -1.09 -18.15 -136.01
CA ALA A 794 -2.32 -18.72 -136.56
C ALA A 794 -2.20 -18.95 -138.08
N GLN A 795 -1.62 -18.00 -138.82
CA GLN A 795 -1.36 -18.17 -140.25
C GLN A 795 -0.34 -19.26 -140.56
N SER A 796 0.73 -19.42 -139.76
CA SER A 796 1.73 -20.48 -139.97
C SER A 796 1.21 -21.86 -139.60
N ILE A 797 0.44 -21.99 -138.51
CA ILE A 797 -0.23 -23.23 -138.14
C ILE A 797 -1.29 -23.59 -139.20
N LYS A 798 -2.06 -22.60 -139.67
CA LYS A 798 -2.98 -22.80 -140.80
C LYS A 798 -2.25 -23.23 -142.07
N ARG A 799 -1.11 -22.61 -142.40
CA ARG A 799 -0.30 -23.02 -143.56
C ARG A 799 0.21 -24.46 -143.44
N PHE A 800 0.68 -24.86 -142.26
CA PHE A 800 1.10 -26.25 -141.99
C PHE A 800 -0.08 -27.21 -142.09
N ALA A 801 -1.23 -26.83 -141.54
CA ALA A 801 -2.45 -27.62 -141.63
C ALA A 801 -2.94 -27.78 -143.08
N ASP A 802 -2.95 -26.70 -143.87
CA ASP A 802 -3.29 -26.70 -145.29
C ASP A 802 -2.26 -27.53 -146.13
N GLU A 803 -0.97 -27.53 -145.75
CA GLU A 803 0.09 -28.30 -146.42
C GLU A 803 0.00 -29.81 -146.13
N PHE A 804 -0.38 -30.21 -144.92
CA PHE A 804 -0.51 -31.62 -144.51
C PHE A 804 -1.94 -32.18 -144.58
N GLY A 805 -2.89 -31.41 -145.12
CA GLY A 805 -4.29 -31.83 -145.24
C GLY A 805 -4.99 -32.05 -143.90
N ILE A 806 -4.54 -31.36 -142.86
CA ILE A 806 -5.11 -31.44 -141.51
C ILE A 806 -6.20 -30.36 -141.39
N GLU A 807 -7.44 -30.76 -141.13
CA GLU A 807 -8.54 -29.81 -140.90
C GLU A 807 -8.31 -29.12 -139.55
N TRP A 808 -7.85 -27.86 -139.57
CA TRP A 808 -7.57 -27.11 -138.36
C TRP A 808 -8.77 -26.27 -137.94
N ASP A 809 -9.27 -26.51 -136.73
CA ASP A 809 -10.44 -25.86 -136.13
C ASP A 809 -10.21 -24.38 -135.76
N GLY A 810 -9.01 -23.86 -136.02
CA GLY A 810 -8.60 -22.49 -135.76
C GLY A 810 -8.12 -22.24 -134.33
N ASN A 811 -8.08 -23.28 -133.48
CA ASN A 811 -7.63 -23.14 -132.10
C ASN A 811 -6.18 -23.58 -131.93
N PHE A 812 -5.41 -22.76 -131.22
CA PHE A 812 -4.12 -23.15 -130.69
C PHE A 812 -3.87 -22.43 -129.37
N SER A 813 -3.25 -23.14 -128.44
CA SER A 813 -2.86 -22.61 -127.15
C SER A 813 -1.36 -22.32 -127.14
N ILE A 814 -1.00 -21.06 -126.89
CA ILE A 814 0.39 -20.67 -126.67
C ILE A 814 0.77 -21.12 -125.27
N VAL A 815 1.60 -22.16 -125.18
CA VAL A 815 1.97 -22.76 -123.89
C VAL A 815 2.98 -21.89 -123.11
N HIS A 816 3.60 -20.89 -123.76
CA HIS A 816 4.46 -19.92 -123.09
C HIS A 816 4.47 -18.53 -123.75
N ARG A 817 3.98 -17.52 -123.01
CA ARG A 817 4.09 -16.10 -123.34
C ARG A 817 5.24 -15.52 -122.51
N ALA A 818 6.33 -15.08 -123.14
CA ALA A 818 7.41 -14.40 -122.44
C ALA A 818 6.91 -13.01 -122.02
N SER A 819 6.39 -12.91 -120.80
CA SER A 819 5.91 -11.67 -120.19
C SER A 819 7.00 -11.19 -119.23
N PHE A 820 7.68 -10.09 -119.57
CA PHE A 820 8.51 -9.35 -118.63
C PHE A 820 7.59 -8.52 -117.72
N GLU A 821 7.07 -9.14 -116.66
CA GLU A 821 6.61 -8.54 -115.38
C GLU A 821 6.06 -9.67 -114.48
N LYS A 822 6.57 -9.78 -113.24
CA LYS A 822 6.13 -10.72 -112.16
C LYS A 822 4.84 -10.21 -111.49
N PRO A 823 4.07 -10.99 -110.68
CA PRO A 823 4.34 -12.30 -110.04
C PRO A 823 3.17 -13.34 -110.08
N ASP A 824 3.46 -14.55 -109.59
CA ASP A 824 2.57 -15.56 -108.99
C ASP A 824 1.38 -16.16 -109.79
N SER A 825 1.53 -17.41 -110.25
CA SER A 825 0.67 -18.54 -109.87
C SER A 825 1.07 -19.83 -110.58
N VAL A 826 1.09 -20.92 -109.81
CA VAL A 826 1.20 -22.31 -110.30
C VAL A 826 -0.21 -22.82 -110.63
N VAL A 827 -0.25 -23.56 -111.72
CA VAL A 827 -1.36 -24.09 -112.52
C VAL A 827 -1.91 -25.38 -111.91
N ASP A 828 -3.19 -25.69 -112.17
CA ASP A 828 -3.65 -26.95 -112.81
C ASP A 828 -5.12 -27.27 -112.52
N GLN A 829 -5.96 -26.94 -113.50
CA GLN A 829 -6.96 -27.86 -114.02
C GLN A 829 -6.81 -27.87 -115.54
N ILE A 830 -6.48 -29.02 -116.11
CA ILE A 830 -6.56 -29.30 -117.54
C ILE A 830 -7.60 -30.42 -117.71
N PRO A 831 -8.59 -30.28 -118.59
CA PRO A 831 -9.24 -31.42 -119.22
C PRO A 831 -8.64 -31.71 -120.60
N ALA A 832 -8.63 -33.01 -120.91
CA ALA A 832 -8.14 -33.63 -122.11
C ALA A 832 -8.96 -33.25 -123.37
N THR A 833 -8.26 -32.83 -124.42
CA THR A 833 -8.22 -33.43 -125.76
C THR A 833 -6.97 -32.94 -126.47
#